data_AF-B3IYK0-F1
#
_entry.id   AF-B3IYK0-F1
#
_cell.length_a   1.000
_cell.length_b   1.000
_cell.length_c   1.000
_cell.angle_alpha   90.00
_cell.angle_beta   90.00
_cell.angle_gamma   90.00
#
_symmetry.space_group_name_H-M   'P 1'
#
loop_
_entity.id
_entity.type
_entity.pdbx_description
1 polymer ?
#
loop_
_entity_poly.entity_id
_entity_poly.type
_entity_poly.pdbx_seq_one_letter_code
_entity_poly.pdbx_strand_id
1 'polypeptide(L)'
;MRGILLALVFTLVGSEKYDLSLILVAARPTCTTMRPYPEWTARAWLARTGLRLSCKVEISVLSQRNHLLKIRSPQLEEYNGIWPRDPFIRASKLTQLIAPYLTQPFKFEYSNGRVGNIYAREDTPVTCINLVRGIMNMLQITIKKSQNAYDLQEAGIGGVCLTRYVIQEDRRNNRVSMTKTKDLNDCQDKVVKDIGMTYIRPCPSCPLKENIVKGTAAFTYKLKYADSGTLITEAVSQQVYQISPFNEPAGVADMEARQELTLVEVKNERVSPPEIQLQNRGGLPYHFPPLLLQMPIQLIKTKNPEQRIVETLQQVIQDNQQELHGDAPYKFLELIQLFRVASPDTLESVFKQFSDKPYHRLWLLSGITMAGTVDSLKFLKLRIRNDDLKYIEALLAVSFALHLTKADGHSIAVAADLVTSSRLERIPMLRQIAYLGYGSMVERYCSLASSCPTEALQPLHDLAAEAASKGNEDDIVLALKAIGNAGQPASIKRILKFLPMFSPAAMAFPVRIYIDAVLALRKIARKDPAKVREILLQIFVDHSLAPTVRMMACVVIFETKPALPLVTTMANALLKESSLQVASFTYSHMKVLAISRIPQLYNVSAACSIALKLLSPRLDRLSYRYSKVIHVGGYYPEYRAGAIGRVYLMNSPSSMLPSAIIMKLRGYYANTATDFVEVALQSQGLTELVRKQNIPFAEYDTYKKLKVLGKTLLGWKELPPENPLISAYVKVFGHELAFADVN
;
A
#
# COMPACT_ATOMS: atom_id res chain seq x y z
N MET A 1 44.34 -56.69 42.66
CA MET A 1 42.93 -56.25 42.74
C MET A 1 42.77 -55.14 43.78
N ARG A 2 43.33 -53.95 43.51
CA ARG A 2 43.32 -52.75 44.37
C ARG A 2 42.93 -51.51 43.56
N GLY A 3 42.01 -51.68 42.59
CA GLY A 3 41.73 -50.68 41.55
C GLY A 3 40.25 -50.33 41.35
N ILE A 4 39.34 -50.70 42.27
CA ILE A 4 37.90 -50.45 42.09
C ILE A 4 37.28 -49.58 43.21
N LEU A 5 38.01 -49.32 44.31
CA LEU A 5 37.50 -48.50 45.41
C LEU A 5 37.82 -46.99 45.31
N LEU A 6 38.60 -46.54 44.32
CA LEU A 6 38.90 -45.12 44.12
C LEU A 6 37.97 -44.42 43.10
N ALA A 7 37.15 -45.18 42.34
CA ALA A 7 36.31 -44.64 41.28
C ALA A 7 34.90 -44.20 41.76
N LEU A 8 34.50 -44.52 42.99
CA LEU A 8 33.18 -44.19 43.54
C LEU A 8 33.14 -42.93 44.43
N VAL A 9 34.30 -42.31 44.71
CA VAL A 9 34.38 -41.07 45.52
C VAL A 9 34.56 -39.81 44.65
N PHE A 10 34.83 -39.93 43.35
CA PHE A 10 34.91 -38.80 42.42
C PHE A 10 33.65 -38.53 41.58
N THR A 11 32.55 -39.27 41.80
CA THR A 11 31.25 -39.01 41.13
C THR A 11 30.29 -38.14 41.95
N LEU A 12 30.75 -37.56 43.06
CA LEU A 12 29.97 -36.67 43.93
C LEU A 12 30.75 -35.38 44.24
N VAL A 13 31.20 -34.68 43.19
CA VAL A 13 31.43 -33.24 43.28
C VAL A 13 30.40 -32.59 42.37
N GLY A 14 29.32 -32.12 43.01
CA GLY A 14 28.24 -31.42 42.35
C GLY A 14 28.78 -30.18 41.62
N SER A 15 28.50 -30.09 40.33
CA SER A 15 28.12 -28.81 39.76
C SER A 15 26.61 -28.71 39.96
N GLU A 16 26.21 -28.22 41.14
CA GLU A 16 24.93 -27.54 41.24
C GLU A 16 24.94 -26.44 40.18
N LYS A 17 24.21 -26.64 39.08
CA LYS A 17 23.82 -25.53 38.22
C LYS A 17 22.88 -24.68 39.08
N TYR A 18 23.43 -23.61 39.64
CA TYR A 18 22.64 -22.58 40.28
C TYR A 18 21.76 -21.94 39.20
N ASP A 19 20.45 -22.16 39.29
CA ASP A 19 19.48 -21.45 38.46
C ASP A 19 19.32 -20.04 39.03
N LEU A 20 19.89 -19.04 38.34
CA LEU A 20 19.74 -17.63 38.72
C LEU A 20 18.33 -17.15 38.39
N SER A 21 17.68 -16.50 39.35
CA SER A 21 16.53 -15.64 39.11
C SER A 21 16.91 -14.16 39.32
N LEU A 22 16.64 -13.35 38.30
CA LEU A 22 16.96 -11.92 38.24
C LEU A 22 15.68 -11.11 38.44
N ILE A 23 15.66 -10.19 39.40
CA ILE A 23 14.56 -9.23 39.56
C ILE A 23 15.00 -7.90 38.96
N LEU A 24 14.28 -7.45 37.93
CA LEU A 24 14.52 -6.21 37.21
C LEU A 24 13.33 -5.27 37.39
N VAL A 25 13.57 -3.97 37.50
CA VAL A 25 12.49 -2.96 37.41
C VAL A 25 12.47 -2.44 35.98
N ALA A 26 11.33 -2.57 35.31
CA ALA A 26 11.12 -2.05 33.96
C ALA A 26 10.15 -0.86 34.01
N ALA A 27 10.64 0.32 33.61
CA ALA A 27 9.83 1.51 33.41
C ALA A 27 9.85 1.90 31.93
N ARG A 28 8.69 2.10 31.32
CA ARG A 28 8.56 2.55 29.94
C ARG A 28 7.71 3.81 29.81
N PRO A 29 8.26 5.03 29.77
CA PRO A 29 7.50 6.17 29.30
C PRO A 29 7.55 6.23 27.76
N THR A 30 6.39 6.16 27.13
CA THR A 30 6.17 6.52 25.72
C THR A 30 5.44 7.84 25.68
N CYS A 31 6.07 8.88 25.15
CA CYS A 31 5.50 10.22 25.03
C CYS A 31 5.48 10.64 23.55
N THR A 32 4.31 11.02 23.06
CA THR A 32 4.12 11.61 21.72
C THR A 32 3.93 13.11 21.88
N THR A 33 4.67 13.89 21.09
CA THR A 33 4.61 15.35 21.07
C THR A 33 4.30 15.81 19.65
N MET A 34 3.26 16.61 19.47
CA MET A 34 2.96 17.29 18.21
C MET A 34 3.40 18.73 18.33
N ARG A 35 4.27 19.22 17.42
CA ARG A 35 4.74 20.62 17.42
C ARG A 35 3.88 21.42 16.44
N PRO A 36 3.10 22.40 16.90
CA PRO A 36 2.55 23.40 16.00
C PRO A 36 3.65 24.42 15.67
N TYR A 37 4.04 24.50 14.40
CA TYR A 37 4.92 25.52 13.78
C TYR A 37 6.43 25.51 14.11
N PRO A 38 7.29 25.96 13.16
CA PRO A 38 8.74 25.92 13.31
C PRO A 38 9.24 27.20 14.00
N GLU A 39 9.06 27.29 15.31
CA GLU A 39 9.83 28.26 16.11
C GLU A 39 11.04 27.58 16.75
N TRP A 40 12.19 28.22 16.57
CA TRP A 40 13.55 27.79 16.92
C TRP A 40 13.84 27.76 18.42
N THR A 41 12.88 27.40 19.26
CA THR A 41 13.11 27.25 20.69
C THR A 41 12.85 25.83 21.15
N ALA A 42 13.94 25.09 21.33
CA ALA A 42 13.99 23.95 22.22
C ALA A 42 13.68 24.44 23.65
N ARG A 43 12.41 24.51 24.04
CA ARG A 43 12.04 24.79 25.44
C ARG A 43 10.87 23.92 25.89
N ALA A 44 11.08 23.37 27.07
CA ALA A 44 10.27 22.42 27.79
C ALA A 44 8.90 22.98 28.22
N TRP A 45 7.95 23.22 27.30
CA TRP A 45 6.63 23.81 27.64
C TRP A 45 5.47 23.39 26.73
N LEU A 46 5.63 22.35 25.90
CA LEU A 46 4.56 21.86 25.02
C LEU A 46 3.75 20.75 25.69
N ALA A 47 2.44 20.74 25.40
CA ALA A 47 1.56 19.64 25.77
C ALA A 47 2.00 18.34 25.06
N ARG A 48 2.07 17.25 25.82
CA ARG A 48 2.36 15.90 25.34
C ARG A 48 1.28 14.94 25.81
N THR A 49 1.10 13.85 25.07
CA THR A 49 0.30 12.71 25.51
C THR A 49 1.14 11.44 25.50
N GLY A 50 0.86 10.49 26.38
CA GLY A 50 1.70 9.30 26.51
C GLY A 50 1.16 8.24 27.43
N LEU A 51 1.87 7.12 27.46
CA LEU A 51 1.62 5.97 28.33
C LEU A 51 2.90 5.58 29.03
N ARG A 52 2.78 5.23 30.32
CA ARG A 52 3.86 4.64 31.11
C ARG A 52 3.47 3.28 31.68
N LEU A 53 4.31 2.27 31.44
CA LEU A 53 4.20 0.97 32.11
C LEU A 53 5.35 0.83 33.11
N SER A 54 5.00 0.61 34.37
CA SER A 54 5.93 0.34 35.47
C SER A 54 5.69 -1.06 36.01
N CYS A 55 6.72 -1.89 36.12
CA CYS A 55 6.59 -3.25 36.64
C CYS A 55 7.91 -3.81 37.18
N LYS A 56 7.82 -4.90 37.93
CA LYS A 56 8.98 -5.77 38.23
C LYS A 56 8.96 -6.97 37.31
N VAL A 57 10.12 -7.42 36.85
CA VAL A 57 10.29 -8.53 35.92
C VAL A 57 11.25 -9.52 36.56
N GLU A 58 10.80 -10.75 36.74
CA GLU A 58 11.60 -11.88 37.21
C GLU A 58 12.03 -12.71 35.99
N ILE A 59 13.34 -12.89 35.78
CA ILE A 59 13.89 -13.74 34.72
C ILE A 59 14.61 -14.92 35.36
N SER A 60 14.18 -16.14 35.06
CA SER A 60 14.75 -17.37 35.60
C SER A 60 15.27 -18.26 34.48
N VAL A 61 16.38 -18.97 34.72
CA VAL A 61 16.89 -19.99 33.81
C VAL A 61 16.10 -21.29 34.02
N LEU A 62 15.59 -21.90 32.94
CA LEU A 62 14.96 -23.22 32.98
C LEU A 62 15.87 -24.31 32.38
N SER A 63 16.60 -23.96 31.33
CA SER A 63 17.61 -24.82 30.69
C SER A 63 18.65 -23.95 29.98
N GLN A 64 19.66 -24.57 29.35
CA GLN A 64 20.73 -23.84 28.63
C GLN A 64 20.23 -22.79 27.63
N ARG A 65 19.05 -22.98 27.03
CA ARG A 65 18.48 -22.04 26.05
C ARG A 65 17.12 -21.47 26.47
N ASN A 66 16.42 -22.09 27.41
CA ASN A 66 15.07 -21.69 27.77
C ASN A 66 15.07 -20.91 29.07
N HIS A 67 14.39 -19.78 29.04
CA HIS A 67 14.26 -18.87 30.17
C HIS A 67 12.78 -18.59 30.43
N LEU A 68 12.46 -18.28 31.68
CA LEU A 68 11.13 -17.90 32.13
C LEU A 68 11.13 -16.43 32.51
N LEU A 69 10.13 -15.68 32.05
CA LEU A 69 9.88 -14.29 32.41
C LEU A 69 8.53 -14.20 33.11
N LYS A 70 8.50 -13.65 34.33
CA LYS A 70 7.28 -13.32 35.08
C LYS A 70 7.23 -11.83 35.35
N ILE A 71 6.12 -11.17 35.04
CA ILE A 71 5.92 -9.76 35.36
C ILE A 71 5.11 -9.67 36.67
N ARG A 72 5.59 -8.86 37.62
CA ARG A 72 4.94 -8.59 38.89
C ARG A 72 4.50 -7.13 38.97
N SER A 73 3.34 -6.94 39.57
CA SER A 73 2.75 -5.62 39.86
C SER A 73 2.80 -4.66 38.66
N PRO A 74 2.32 -5.05 37.46
CA PRO A 74 2.26 -4.13 36.34
C PRO A 74 1.30 -2.98 36.63
N GLN A 75 1.75 -1.75 36.39
CA GLN A 75 0.98 -0.54 36.60
C GLN A 75 1.07 0.34 35.34
N LEU A 76 -0.09 0.64 34.75
CA LEU A 76 -0.19 1.55 33.62
C LEU A 76 -0.59 2.94 34.09
N GLU A 77 0.03 3.95 33.50
CA GLU A 77 -0.21 5.36 33.77
C GLU A 77 -0.31 6.12 32.45
N GLU A 78 -1.15 7.14 32.43
CA GLU A 78 -1.38 8.02 31.28
C GLU A 78 -0.72 9.37 31.53
N TYR A 79 -0.25 9.98 30.45
CA TYR A 79 0.27 11.33 30.44
C TYR A 79 -0.59 12.17 29.52
N ASN A 80 -1.07 13.32 30.01
CA ASN A 80 -1.73 14.32 29.18
C ASN A 80 -1.53 15.68 29.86
N GLY A 81 -0.55 16.45 29.40
CA GLY A 81 -0.16 17.70 30.06
C GLY A 81 1.12 18.31 29.51
N ILE A 82 1.63 19.35 30.16
CA ILE A 82 2.83 20.10 29.79
C ILE A 82 4.08 19.37 30.29
N TRP A 83 4.94 18.94 29.37
CA TRP A 83 6.15 18.19 29.71
C TRP A 83 7.35 19.09 30.03
N PRO A 84 8.15 18.79 31.08
CA PRO A 84 8.08 17.65 32.00
C PRO A 84 7.31 17.93 33.31
N ARG A 85 6.48 18.98 33.35
CA ARG A 85 5.87 19.50 34.58
C ARG A 85 4.76 18.62 35.12
N ASP A 86 3.80 18.26 34.28
CA ASP A 86 2.59 17.58 34.75
C ASP A 86 2.89 16.12 35.10
N PRO A 87 2.18 15.53 36.09
CA PRO A 87 2.45 14.16 36.52
C PRO A 87 1.76 13.13 35.60
N PHE A 88 2.27 11.90 35.64
CA PHE A 88 1.54 10.75 35.11
C PHE A 88 0.37 10.38 36.05
N ILE A 89 -0.77 10.03 35.48
CA ILE A 89 -2.00 9.66 36.19
C ILE A 89 -2.22 8.16 36.05
N ARG A 90 -2.59 7.46 37.14
CA ARG A 90 -2.81 6.00 37.11
C ARG A 90 -4.02 5.64 36.24
N ALA A 91 -3.83 4.74 35.29
CA ALA A 91 -4.87 4.18 34.44
C ALA A 91 -5.38 2.86 35.03
N SER A 92 -6.16 2.93 36.12
CA SER A 92 -6.60 1.75 36.89
C SER A 92 -7.41 0.75 36.06
N LYS A 93 -8.37 1.22 35.25
CA LYS A 93 -9.18 0.38 34.37
C LYS A 93 -8.34 -0.39 33.34
N LEU A 94 -7.38 0.28 32.71
CA LEU A 94 -6.47 -0.35 31.74
C LEU A 94 -5.54 -1.35 32.43
N THR A 95 -5.02 -0.99 33.60
CA THR A 95 -4.17 -1.87 34.42
C THR A 95 -4.91 -3.16 34.77
N GLN A 96 -6.16 -3.06 35.26
CA GLN A 96 -7.00 -4.22 35.58
C GLN A 96 -7.28 -5.11 34.36
N LEU A 97 -7.35 -4.52 33.16
CA LEU A 97 -7.61 -5.26 31.91
C LEU A 97 -6.40 -6.05 31.43
N ILE A 98 -5.19 -5.50 31.53
CA ILE A 98 -3.97 -6.14 31.01
C ILE A 98 -3.21 -6.99 32.05
N ALA A 99 -3.33 -6.66 33.33
CA ALA A 99 -2.59 -7.33 34.41
C ALA A 99 -2.81 -8.86 34.43
N PRO A 100 -4.04 -9.41 34.28
CA PRO A 100 -4.26 -10.85 34.31
C PRO A 100 -3.49 -11.64 33.24
N TYR A 101 -3.19 -10.98 32.11
CA TYR A 101 -2.43 -11.56 31.00
C TYR A 101 -0.92 -11.33 31.16
N LEU A 102 -0.49 -10.15 31.61
CA LEU A 102 0.92 -9.82 31.78
C LEU A 102 1.57 -10.56 32.96
N THR A 103 0.81 -10.90 34.00
CA THR A 103 1.34 -11.64 35.16
C THR A 103 1.46 -13.15 34.94
N GLN A 104 0.97 -13.65 33.80
CA GLN A 104 1.18 -15.05 33.40
C GLN A 104 2.66 -15.32 33.08
N PRO A 105 3.13 -16.56 33.21
CA PRO A 105 4.49 -16.92 32.82
C PRO A 105 4.70 -16.87 31.30
N PHE A 106 5.80 -16.25 30.87
CA PHE A 106 6.26 -16.27 29.48
C PHE A 106 7.56 -17.06 29.39
N LYS A 107 7.66 -18.01 28.46
CA LYS A 107 8.91 -18.72 28.17
C LYS A 107 9.54 -18.12 26.92
N PHE A 108 10.86 -17.99 26.90
CA PHE A 108 11.56 -17.55 25.70
C PHE A 108 12.90 -18.25 25.54
N GLU A 109 13.33 -18.38 24.29
CA GLU A 109 14.67 -18.84 23.95
C GLU A 109 15.65 -17.67 24.10
N TYR A 110 16.78 -17.92 24.74
CA TYR A 110 17.87 -16.96 24.85
C TYR A 110 19.21 -17.67 24.81
N SER A 111 20.07 -17.26 23.86
CA SER A 111 21.39 -17.84 23.69
C SER A 111 22.36 -16.79 23.17
N ASN A 112 23.53 -16.67 23.82
CA ASN A 112 24.59 -15.73 23.42
C ASN A 112 24.07 -14.30 23.17
N GLY A 113 23.19 -13.81 24.05
CA GLY A 113 22.62 -12.47 23.93
C GLY A 113 21.51 -12.30 22.89
N ARG A 114 21.08 -13.38 22.24
CA ARG A 114 19.99 -13.37 21.24
C ARG A 114 18.73 -14.00 21.79
N VAL A 115 17.63 -13.26 21.68
CA VAL A 115 16.26 -13.72 21.93
C VAL A 115 15.74 -14.47 20.70
N GLY A 116 15.27 -15.69 20.91
CA GLY A 116 14.66 -16.56 19.90
C GLY A 116 13.13 -16.56 19.98
N ASN A 117 12.53 -17.75 19.93
CA ASN A 117 11.08 -17.89 20.02
C ASN A 117 10.53 -17.51 21.40
N ILE A 118 9.34 -16.91 21.39
CA ILE A 118 8.60 -16.49 22.58
C ILE A 118 7.34 -17.37 22.69
N TYR A 119 7.05 -17.83 23.90
CA TYR A 119 5.94 -18.72 24.19
C TYR A 119 5.03 -18.10 25.26
N ALA A 120 3.73 -18.13 25.03
CA ALA A 120 2.70 -17.59 25.90
C ALA A 120 1.45 -18.49 25.88
N ARG A 121 0.52 -18.27 26.80
CA ARG A 121 -0.78 -18.96 26.79
C ARG A 121 -1.59 -18.64 25.53
N GLU A 122 -2.48 -19.56 25.16
CA GLU A 122 -3.33 -19.44 23.98
C GLU A 122 -4.24 -18.20 23.99
N ASP A 123 -4.79 -17.88 25.16
CA ASP A 123 -5.72 -16.79 25.40
C ASP A 123 -5.06 -15.40 25.54
N THR A 124 -3.72 -15.34 25.53
CA THR A 124 -2.99 -14.09 25.74
C THR A 124 -3.13 -13.16 24.52
N PRO A 125 -3.65 -11.92 24.68
CA PRO A 125 -3.78 -10.98 23.57
C PRO A 125 -2.44 -10.62 22.93
N VAL A 126 -2.42 -10.48 21.60
CA VAL A 126 -1.21 -10.10 20.82
C VAL A 126 -0.57 -8.81 21.34
N THR A 127 -1.38 -7.83 21.76
CA THR A 127 -0.89 -6.58 22.36
C THR A 127 -0.06 -6.82 23.63
N CYS A 128 -0.49 -7.74 24.50
CA CYS A 128 0.27 -8.09 25.72
C CYS A 128 1.58 -8.79 25.37
N ILE A 129 1.56 -9.69 24.38
CA ILE A 129 2.78 -10.35 23.88
C ILE A 129 3.77 -9.32 23.30
N ASN A 130 3.28 -8.31 22.56
CA ASN A 130 4.13 -7.23 22.05
C ASN A 130 4.73 -6.36 23.15
N LEU A 131 4.02 -6.14 24.26
CA LEU A 131 4.62 -5.50 25.44
C LEU A 131 5.78 -6.34 25.96
N VAL A 132 5.61 -7.65 26.11
CA VAL A 132 6.67 -8.58 26.54
C VAL A 132 7.86 -8.60 25.56
N ARG A 133 7.61 -8.62 24.24
CA ARG A 133 8.66 -8.47 23.21
C ARG A 133 9.51 -7.24 23.44
N GLY A 134 8.91 -6.12 23.81
CA GLY A 134 9.67 -4.91 24.13
C GLY A 134 10.57 -5.04 25.36
N ILE A 135 10.24 -5.92 26.32
CA ILE A 135 11.05 -6.12 27.53
C ILE A 135 12.24 -6.96 27.11
N MET A 136 11.96 -8.05 26.39
CA MET A 136 12.98 -8.96 25.86
C MET A 136 13.92 -8.28 24.86
N ASN A 137 13.46 -7.28 24.10
CA ASN A 137 14.30 -6.51 23.17
C ASN A 137 15.43 -5.77 23.90
N MET A 138 15.25 -5.40 25.17
CA MET A 138 16.33 -4.81 25.97
C MET A 138 17.46 -5.81 26.21
N LEU A 139 17.17 -7.11 26.21
CA LEU A 139 18.15 -8.19 26.43
C LEU A 139 18.90 -8.58 25.14
N GLN A 140 18.46 -8.09 23.96
CA GLN A 140 19.07 -8.40 22.68
C GLN A 140 20.43 -7.69 22.53
N ILE A 141 21.52 -8.42 22.74
CA ILE A 141 22.89 -7.91 22.67
C ILE A 141 23.77 -8.90 21.91
N THR A 142 24.34 -8.47 20.78
CA THR A 142 25.29 -9.30 20.03
C THR A 142 26.73 -8.82 20.25
N ILE A 143 27.42 -9.32 21.28
CA ILE A 143 28.83 -8.95 21.59
C ILE A 143 29.81 -9.72 20.69
N LYS A 144 30.72 -9.02 19.98
CA LYS A 144 31.85 -9.63 19.27
C LYS A 144 33.13 -9.52 20.11
N LYS A 145 33.82 -10.64 20.33
CA LYS A 145 35.01 -10.70 21.21
C LYS A 145 36.23 -9.90 20.71
N SER A 146 36.32 -9.63 19.41
CA SER A 146 37.53 -9.06 18.78
C SER A 146 37.40 -7.59 18.38
N GLN A 147 36.25 -6.95 18.59
CA GLN A 147 35.95 -5.62 18.06
C GLN A 147 35.24 -4.77 19.11
N ASN A 148 35.80 -3.60 19.42
CA ASN A 148 35.20 -2.64 20.35
C ASN A 148 34.21 -1.69 19.66
N ALA A 149 34.21 -1.63 18.32
CA ALA A 149 33.19 -0.92 17.55
C ALA A 149 32.92 -1.68 16.25
N TYR A 150 31.64 -1.90 15.93
CA TYR A 150 31.25 -2.63 14.73
C TYR A 150 29.79 -2.41 14.36
N ASP A 151 29.50 -2.68 13.09
CA ASP A 151 28.15 -2.68 12.55
C ASP A 151 27.70 -4.11 12.25
N LEU A 152 26.39 -4.35 12.38
CA LEU A 152 25.72 -5.55 11.90
C LEU A 152 24.24 -5.27 11.62
N GLN A 153 23.62 -6.19 10.88
CA GLN A 153 22.16 -6.27 10.81
C GLN A 153 21.65 -7.05 12.02
N GLU A 154 20.76 -6.45 12.81
CA GLU A 154 20.24 -7.08 14.02
C GLU A 154 18.72 -7.00 14.10
N ALA A 155 18.09 -8.14 14.34
CA ALA A 155 16.67 -8.25 14.62
C ALA A 155 16.27 -7.44 15.87
N GLY A 156 15.06 -6.91 15.85
CA GLY A 156 14.43 -6.17 16.93
C GLY A 156 12.92 -6.08 16.71
N ILE A 157 12.25 -5.30 17.56
CA ILE A 157 10.80 -5.08 17.48
C ILE A 157 10.38 -4.51 16.12
N GLY A 158 11.18 -3.57 15.59
CA GLY A 158 10.91 -2.87 14.32
C GLY A 158 11.35 -3.64 13.07
N GLY A 159 11.89 -4.85 13.21
CA GLY A 159 12.47 -5.62 12.10
C GLY A 159 13.97 -5.87 12.25
N VAL A 160 14.62 -6.24 11.14
CA VAL A 160 16.08 -6.38 11.03
C VAL A 160 16.66 -5.08 10.50
N CYS A 161 17.43 -4.37 11.33
CA CYS A 161 17.94 -3.04 11.01
C CYS A 161 19.45 -2.91 11.27
N LEU A 162 20.08 -1.96 10.56
CA LEU A 162 21.48 -1.61 10.77
C LEU A 162 21.70 -1.15 12.21
N THR A 163 22.58 -1.86 12.90
CA THR A 163 22.87 -1.67 14.32
C THR A 163 24.36 -1.51 14.53
N ARG A 164 24.76 -0.44 15.20
CA ARG A 164 26.15 -0.15 15.57
C ARG A 164 26.35 -0.36 17.06
N TYR A 165 27.46 -1.00 17.41
CA TYR A 165 27.91 -1.20 18.78
C TYR A 165 29.20 -0.42 19.03
N VAL A 166 29.33 0.13 20.24
CA VAL A 166 30.56 0.68 20.80
C VAL A 166 30.69 0.15 22.22
N ILE A 167 31.80 -0.52 22.51
CA ILE A 167 32.08 -1.20 23.78
C ILE A 167 33.28 -0.52 24.43
N GLN A 168 33.11 -0.14 25.69
CA GLN A 168 34.12 0.46 26.55
C GLN A 168 34.29 -0.42 27.79
N GLU A 169 35.43 -1.10 27.88
CA GLU A 169 35.75 -1.97 29.01
C GLU A 169 36.51 -1.19 30.09
N ASP A 170 35.99 -1.18 31.31
CA ASP A 170 36.72 -0.81 32.51
C ASP A 170 37.22 -2.09 33.20
N ARG A 171 38.41 -2.52 32.76
CA ARG A 171 39.06 -3.74 33.26
C ARG A 171 39.41 -3.69 34.75
N ARG A 172 39.57 -2.49 35.33
CA ARG A 172 39.93 -2.35 36.75
C ARG A 172 38.77 -2.71 37.67
N ASN A 173 37.54 -2.43 37.23
CA ASN A 173 36.33 -2.62 38.03
C ASN A 173 35.46 -3.79 37.56
N ASN A 174 35.94 -4.61 36.61
CA ASN A 174 35.17 -5.67 35.96
C ASN A 174 33.82 -5.18 35.40
N ARG A 175 33.82 -3.96 34.84
CA ARG A 175 32.64 -3.29 34.30
C ARG A 175 32.80 -3.06 32.81
N VAL A 176 31.70 -3.18 32.07
CA VAL A 176 31.66 -2.84 30.65
C VAL A 176 30.52 -1.86 30.43
N SER A 177 30.82 -0.71 29.83
CA SER A 177 29.82 0.17 29.28
C SER A 177 29.69 -0.11 27.79
N MET A 178 28.48 -0.24 27.31
CA MET A 178 28.22 -0.50 25.90
C MET A 178 27.10 0.38 25.39
N THR A 179 27.33 1.01 24.24
CA THR A 179 26.34 1.77 23.51
C THR A 179 25.97 1.00 22.26
N LYS A 180 24.67 0.96 21.98
CA LYS A 180 24.09 0.33 20.81
C LYS A 180 23.17 1.34 20.14
N THR A 181 23.36 1.62 18.86
CA THR A 181 22.48 2.50 18.08
C THR A 181 21.87 1.72 16.92
N LYS A 182 20.58 1.91 16.67
CA LYS A 182 19.83 1.32 15.57
C LYS A 182 19.34 2.42 14.63
N ASP A 183 19.67 2.31 13.36
CA ASP A 183 19.08 3.14 12.32
C ASP A 183 17.73 2.53 11.88
N LEU A 184 16.62 3.19 12.20
CA LEU A 184 15.27 2.69 11.88
C LEU A 184 14.83 3.08 10.46
N ASN A 185 15.72 3.75 9.71
CA ASN A 185 15.55 4.08 8.29
C ASN A 185 16.18 3.02 7.38
N ASP A 186 17.16 2.28 7.88
CA ASP A 186 17.87 1.22 7.15
C ASP A 186 17.54 -0.16 7.77
N CYS A 187 16.43 -0.72 7.32
CA CYS A 187 15.93 -2.03 7.75
C CYS A 187 15.58 -2.91 6.55
N GLN A 188 16.01 -4.17 6.58
CA GLN A 188 15.72 -5.17 5.54
C GLN A 188 14.25 -5.62 5.64
N ASP A 189 13.80 -5.96 6.84
CA ASP A 189 12.45 -6.47 7.12
C ASP A 189 11.70 -5.53 8.05
N LYS A 190 11.45 -4.29 7.60
CA LYS A 190 10.80 -3.27 8.43
C LYS A 190 9.37 -3.68 8.80
N VAL A 191 9.09 -3.72 10.10
CA VAL A 191 7.74 -4.00 10.62
C VAL A 191 6.92 -2.73 10.58
N VAL A 192 6.16 -2.55 9.49
CA VAL A 192 5.28 -1.41 9.26
C VAL A 192 3.98 -1.89 8.61
N LYS A 193 2.89 -1.15 8.83
CA LYS A 193 1.62 -1.41 8.16
C LYS A 193 0.98 -0.11 7.71
N ASP A 194 0.88 0.05 6.40
CA ASP A 194 0.25 1.19 5.76
C ASP A 194 -1.23 0.86 5.48
N ILE A 195 -2.13 1.73 5.93
CA ILE A 195 -3.58 1.56 5.79
C ILE A 195 -4.14 2.73 4.99
N GLY A 196 -5.04 2.45 4.04
CA GLY A 196 -5.64 3.48 3.17
C GLY A 196 -4.71 4.02 2.07
N MET A 197 -3.45 3.59 2.04
CA MET A 197 -2.43 4.01 1.07
C MET A 197 -2.39 3.10 -0.17
N THR A 198 -3.39 2.23 -0.35
CA THR A 198 -3.37 1.13 -1.34
C THR A 198 -3.02 1.59 -2.76
N TYR A 199 -3.54 2.74 -3.19
CA TYR A 199 -3.27 3.25 -4.53
C TYR A 199 -2.18 4.33 -4.59
N ILE A 200 -1.57 4.65 -3.44
CA ILE A 200 -0.42 5.53 -3.36
C ILE A 200 0.84 4.72 -3.62
N ARG A 201 1.60 5.13 -4.63
CA ARG A 201 2.66 4.29 -5.17
C ARG A 201 4.02 4.76 -4.67
N PRO A 202 4.81 3.89 -4.01
CA PRO A 202 6.23 4.13 -3.86
C PRO A 202 6.88 4.33 -5.22
N CYS A 203 7.89 5.18 -5.29
CA CYS A 203 8.69 5.38 -6.47
C CYS A 203 10.13 4.92 -6.21
N PRO A 204 10.47 3.65 -6.47
CA PRO A 204 11.82 3.13 -6.22
C PRO A 204 12.90 3.80 -7.08
N SER A 205 12.51 4.25 -8.29
CA SER A 205 13.40 4.90 -9.25
C SER A 205 13.57 6.41 -9.00
N CYS A 206 13.02 6.94 -7.91
CA CYS A 206 13.08 8.36 -7.61
C CYS A 206 14.38 8.70 -6.87
N PRO A 207 15.09 9.79 -7.25
CA PRO A 207 16.38 10.14 -6.67
C PRO A 207 16.25 10.69 -5.25
N LEU A 208 15.11 11.31 -4.88
CA LEU A 208 14.81 11.60 -3.48
C LEU A 208 14.39 10.31 -2.78
N LYS A 209 15.15 9.94 -1.75
CA LYS A 209 14.80 8.94 -0.74
C LYS A 209 14.53 9.63 0.60
N GLU A 210 13.63 10.61 0.61
CA GLU A 210 13.26 11.28 1.85
C GLU A 210 11.99 10.68 2.43
N ASN A 211 12.14 10.05 3.60
CA ASN A 211 11.01 9.48 4.33
C ASN A 211 10.35 10.55 5.20
N ILE A 212 9.00 10.52 5.22
CA ILE A 212 8.18 11.38 6.08
C ILE A 212 8.48 11.10 7.56
N VAL A 213 8.69 9.83 7.89
CA VAL A 213 9.04 9.37 9.23
C VAL A 213 10.49 8.93 9.24
N LYS A 214 11.32 9.59 10.05
CA LYS A 214 12.70 9.21 10.29
C LYS A 214 12.84 8.75 11.73
N GLY A 215 13.59 7.68 11.98
CA GLY A 215 13.72 7.14 13.33
C GLY A 215 15.10 6.65 13.68
N THR A 216 15.42 6.67 14.96
CA THR A 216 16.63 6.07 15.54
C THR A 216 16.33 5.55 16.95
N ALA A 217 17.07 4.54 17.38
CA ALA A 217 17.04 4.08 18.77
C ALA A 217 18.46 3.91 19.32
N ALA A 218 18.72 4.50 20.48
CA ALA A 218 19.96 4.35 21.22
C ALA A 218 19.72 3.56 22.50
N PHE A 219 20.63 2.64 22.82
CA PHE A 219 20.63 1.84 24.02
C PHE A 219 21.98 2.00 24.72
N THR A 220 21.94 2.18 26.03
CA THR A 220 23.12 2.24 26.90
C THR A 220 23.02 1.12 27.91
N TYR A 221 24.07 0.32 27.98
CA TYR A 221 24.16 -0.83 28.86
C TYR A 221 25.32 -0.65 29.84
N LYS A 222 25.07 -1.02 31.09
CA LYS A 222 26.13 -1.27 32.09
C LYS A 222 26.11 -2.75 32.39
N LEU A 223 27.26 -3.39 32.17
CA LEU A 223 27.46 -4.81 32.38
C LEU A 223 28.52 -5.01 33.45
N LYS A 224 28.40 -6.10 34.21
CA LYS A 224 29.40 -6.55 35.18
C LYS A 224 29.77 -8.00 34.88
N TYR A 225 31.07 -8.30 34.86
CA TYR A 225 31.52 -9.68 34.78
C TYR A 225 31.29 -10.38 36.13
N ALA A 226 30.71 -11.58 36.09
CA ALA A 226 30.53 -12.47 37.22
C ALA A 226 30.94 -13.90 36.82
N ASP A 227 31.15 -14.77 37.80
CA ASP A 227 31.61 -16.15 37.56
C ASP A 227 30.60 -16.99 36.75
N SER A 228 29.32 -16.63 36.83
CA SER A 228 28.22 -17.24 36.07
C SER A 228 27.99 -16.62 34.68
N GLY A 229 28.77 -15.61 34.30
CA GLY A 229 28.69 -14.92 33.01
C GLY A 229 28.61 -13.40 33.14
N THR A 230 28.32 -12.72 32.02
CA THR A 230 28.17 -11.26 32.01
C THR A 230 26.75 -10.87 32.41
N LEU A 231 26.62 -10.09 33.49
CA LEU A 231 25.34 -9.63 34.01
C LEU A 231 25.03 -8.22 33.50
N ILE A 232 23.79 -8.01 33.03
CA ILE A 232 23.27 -6.67 32.71
C ILE A 232 22.82 -6.05 34.03
N THR A 233 23.54 -5.04 34.52
CA THR A 233 23.14 -4.32 35.74
C THR A 233 22.16 -3.19 35.43
N GLU A 234 22.30 -2.58 34.26
CA GLU A 234 21.43 -1.49 33.80
C GLU A 234 21.35 -1.51 32.27
N ALA A 235 20.15 -1.30 31.74
CA ALA A 235 19.91 -1.07 30.32
C ALA A 235 18.90 0.07 30.15
N VAL A 236 19.31 1.14 29.48
CA VAL A 236 18.48 2.29 29.16
C VAL A 236 18.34 2.38 27.65
N SER A 237 17.13 2.63 27.15
CA SER A 237 16.90 2.89 25.74
C SER A 237 16.18 4.20 25.54
N GLN A 238 16.54 4.93 24.50
CA GLN A 238 15.82 6.09 24.01
C GLN A 238 15.62 5.94 22.50
N GLN A 239 14.37 5.89 22.09
CA GLN A 239 13.94 5.80 20.70
C GLN A 239 13.18 7.06 20.33
N VAL A 240 13.51 7.61 19.16
CA VAL A 240 12.89 8.82 18.63
C VAL A 240 12.45 8.58 17.20
N TYR A 241 11.21 8.93 16.91
CA TYR A 241 10.72 9.12 15.54
C TYR A 241 10.40 10.59 15.34
N GLN A 242 10.95 11.17 14.28
CA GLN A 242 10.64 12.51 13.81
C GLN A 242 9.75 12.40 12.57
N ILE A 243 8.68 13.18 12.55
CA ILE A 243 7.68 13.22 11.47
C ILE A 243 7.80 14.58 10.77
N SER A 244 8.03 14.54 9.46
CA SER A 244 8.21 15.72 8.60
C SER A 244 7.39 15.51 7.31
N PRO A 245 6.10 15.88 7.30
CA PRO A 245 5.25 15.76 6.12
C PRO A 245 5.75 16.59 4.94
N PHE A 246 6.38 17.74 5.17
CA PHE A 246 6.87 18.60 4.10
C PHE A 246 8.39 18.78 4.23
N ASN A 247 8.90 19.94 3.81
CA ASN A 247 10.32 20.26 3.87
C ASN A 247 10.73 20.95 5.17
N GLU A 248 10.32 20.41 6.33
CA GLU A 248 10.75 20.90 7.65
C GLU A 248 11.98 20.13 8.13
N PRO A 249 13.21 20.71 8.13
CA PRO A 249 14.40 19.98 8.56
C PRO A 249 14.34 19.51 10.01
N ALA A 250 13.70 20.31 10.87
CA ALA A 250 13.52 20.04 12.29
C ALA A 250 12.29 19.16 12.61
N GLY A 251 11.48 18.81 11.60
CA GLY A 251 10.22 18.09 11.77
C GLY A 251 9.13 18.87 12.49
N VAL A 252 7.92 18.34 12.43
CA VAL A 252 6.72 18.97 13.03
C VAL A 252 6.11 18.12 14.15
N ALA A 253 6.53 16.87 14.31
CA ALA A 253 6.10 16.04 15.43
C ALA A 253 7.16 15.01 15.76
N ASP A 254 7.25 14.66 17.04
CA ASP A 254 8.15 13.63 17.53
C ASP A 254 7.39 12.61 18.38
N MET A 255 7.76 11.35 18.23
CA MET A 255 7.41 10.29 19.18
C MET A 255 8.69 9.84 19.87
N GLU A 256 8.66 9.87 21.19
CA GLU A 256 9.77 9.45 22.04
C GLU A 256 9.34 8.24 22.88
N ALA A 257 10.12 7.18 22.85
CA ALA A 257 9.95 6.02 23.71
C ALA A 257 11.21 5.81 24.53
N ARG A 258 11.08 5.74 25.85
CA ARG A 258 12.17 5.37 26.73
C ARG A 258 11.87 4.05 27.43
N GLN A 259 12.92 3.30 27.70
CA GLN A 259 12.85 2.13 28.56
C GLN A 259 14.03 2.15 29.51
N GLU A 260 13.80 1.78 30.75
CA GLU A 260 14.83 1.61 31.75
C GLU A 260 14.63 0.25 32.41
N LEU A 261 15.72 -0.52 32.48
CA LEU A 261 15.76 -1.84 33.06
C LEU A 261 16.96 -1.91 34.02
N THR A 262 16.68 -1.97 35.32
CA THR A 262 17.72 -1.96 36.36
C THR A 262 17.67 -3.23 37.19
N LEU A 263 18.82 -3.87 37.37
CA LEU A 263 18.96 -5.06 38.21
C LEU A 263 18.82 -4.69 39.68
N VAL A 264 17.83 -5.29 40.34
CA VAL A 264 17.57 -5.09 41.77
C VAL A 264 18.22 -6.18 42.60
N GLU A 265 17.98 -7.43 42.23
CA GLU A 265 18.38 -8.58 43.04
C GLU A 265 18.66 -9.79 42.15
N VAL A 266 19.61 -10.62 42.61
CA VAL A 266 19.90 -11.94 42.07
C VAL A 266 19.63 -12.95 43.16
N LYS A 267 18.74 -13.91 42.91
CA LYS A 267 18.45 -15.01 43.82
C LYS A 267 18.85 -16.35 43.21
N ASN A 268 19.20 -17.29 44.07
CA ASN A 268 19.53 -18.66 43.69
C ASN A 268 18.35 -19.56 44.06
N GLU A 269 17.35 -19.63 43.19
CA GLU A 269 16.13 -20.41 43.40
C GLU A 269 15.92 -21.35 42.21
N ARG A 270 15.74 -22.66 42.48
CA ARG A 270 15.37 -23.61 41.44
C ARG A 270 13.94 -23.36 41.01
N VAL A 271 13.74 -23.03 39.74
CA VAL A 271 12.41 -22.74 39.18
C VAL A 271 11.95 -23.91 38.34
N SER A 272 10.84 -24.53 38.75
CA SER A 272 10.19 -25.56 37.94
C SER A 272 9.55 -24.95 36.68
N PRO A 273 9.53 -25.71 35.57
CA PRO A 273 8.80 -25.28 34.38
C PRO A 273 7.32 -25.09 34.71
N PRO A 274 6.65 -24.08 34.12
CA PRO A 274 5.22 -23.88 34.34
C PRO A 274 4.43 -25.11 33.87
N GLU A 275 3.49 -25.58 34.69
CA GLU A 275 2.58 -26.68 34.37
C GLU A 275 1.54 -26.32 33.28
N ILE A 276 1.47 -25.03 32.92
CA ILE A 276 0.55 -24.51 31.94
C ILE A 276 1.12 -24.69 30.53
N GLN A 277 0.31 -25.18 29.59
CA GLN A 277 0.69 -25.31 28.19
C GLN A 277 0.93 -23.92 27.56
N LEU A 278 2.15 -23.71 27.05
CA LEU A 278 2.55 -22.48 26.37
C LEU A 278 2.71 -22.75 24.86
N GLN A 279 2.10 -21.92 24.03
CA GLN A 279 2.18 -21.98 22.58
C GLN A 279 3.27 -21.04 22.05
N ASN A 280 3.93 -21.44 20.96
CA ASN A 280 4.90 -20.59 20.26
C ASN A 280 4.18 -19.39 19.60
N ARG A 281 4.68 -18.18 19.82
CA ARG A 281 4.14 -16.92 19.31
C ARG A 281 5.07 -16.22 18.32
N GLY A 282 6.15 -16.88 17.91
CA GLY A 282 7.18 -16.33 17.02
C GLY A 282 8.27 -15.58 17.78
N GLY A 283 9.10 -14.82 17.06
CA GLY A 283 10.26 -14.13 17.60
C GLY A 283 9.98 -12.73 18.15
N LEU A 284 11.06 -11.93 18.19
CA LEU A 284 11.10 -10.56 18.69
C LEU A 284 10.36 -9.49 17.86
N PRO A 285 10.23 -9.60 16.51
CA PRO A 285 9.51 -8.61 15.71
C PRO A 285 8.07 -8.38 16.20
N TYR A 286 7.60 -7.13 16.11
CA TYR A 286 6.23 -6.78 16.49
C TYR A 286 5.22 -7.50 15.58
N HIS A 287 4.14 -8.04 16.16
CA HIS A 287 3.05 -8.64 15.40
C HIS A 287 1.81 -7.76 15.46
N PHE A 288 1.27 -7.36 14.31
CA PHE A 288 0.01 -6.62 14.27
C PHE A 288 -1.16 -7.52 14.68
N PRO A 289 -2.06 -7.04 15.56
CA PRO A 289 -3.34 -7.71 15.79
C PRO A 289 -4.12 -7.95 14.48
N PRO A 290 -4.92 -9.03 14.41
CA PRO A 290 -5.67 -9.38 13.20
C PRO A 290 -6.67 -8.27 12.81
N LEU A 291 -7.30 -7.66 13.81
CA LEU A 291 -8.13 -6.47 13.65
C LEU A 291 -7.33 -5.23 14.05
N LEU A 292 -7.09 -4.35 13.10
CA LEU A 292 -6.55 -3.01 13.37
C LEU A 292 -7.64 -1.98 13.18
N LEU A 293 -7.77 -1.07 14.13
CA LEU A 293 -8.56 0.14 13.95
C LEU A 293 -7.89 0.94 12.83
N GLN A 294 -8.58 1.06 11.70
CA GLN A 294 -8.06 1.77 10.52
C GLN A 294 -8.25 3.29 10.62
N MET A 295 -8.84 3.78 11.72
CA MET A 295 -9.06 5.19 11.98
C MET A 295 -8.58 5.51 13.41
N PRO A 296 -7.40 6.12 13.56
CA PRO A 296 -6.85 6.43 14.88
C PRO A 296 -7.50 7.65 15.56
N ILE A 297 -8.52 8.25 14.93
CA ILE A 297 -9.14 9.50 15.40
C ILE A 297 -10.14 9.20 16.55
N GLN A 298 -11.05 8.26 16.31
CA GLN A 298 -12.11 7.70 17.16
C GLN A 298 -11.79 6.41 17.94
N LEU A 299 -11.67 6.40 19.28
CA LEU A 299 -11.80 5.15 20.04
C LEU A 299 -13.28 4.72 20.08
N ILE A 300 -13.64 3.75 19.24
CA ILE A 300 -15.02 3.25 19.14
C ILE A 300 -15.18 2.02 20.05
N LYS A 301 -16.24 1.98 20.86
CA LYS A 301 -16.54 0.75 21.61
C LYS A 301 -17.15 -0.26 20.65
N THR A 302 -16.50 -1.41 20.49
CA THR A 302 -16.92 -2.47 19.57
C THR A 302 -17.74 -3.58 20.24
N LYS A 303 -18.01 -3.46 21.55
CA LYS A 303 -18.88 -4.41 22.26
C LYS A 303 -20.33 -4.23 21.81
N ASN A 304 -21.05 -5.33 21.61
CA ASN A 304 -22.43 -5.39 21.13
C ASN A 304 -22.62 -4.57 19.84
N PRO A 305 -21.94 -4.96 18.74
CA PRO A 305 -21.93 -4.18 17.50
C PRO A 305 -23.33 -3.96 16.93
N GLU A 306 -24.23 -4.94 17.03
CA GLU A 306 -25.61 -4.84 16.51
C GLU A 306 -26.38 -3.67 17.10
N GLN A 307 -26.52 -3.62 18.43
CA GLN A 307 -27.22 -2.53 19.12
C GLN A 307 -26.62 -1.17 18.75
N ARG A 308 -25.29 -1.10 18.70
CA ARG A 308 -24.59 0.16 18.43
C ARG A 308 -24.73 0.60 16.96
N ILE A 309 -24.80 -0.34 16.03
CA ILE A 309 -25.11 -0.07 14.62
C ILE A 309 -26.52 0.53 14.52
N VAL A 310 -27.50 -0.08 15.18
CA VAL A 310 -28.89 0.41 15.20
C VAL A 310 -28.96 1.84 15.72
N GLU A 311 -28.36 2.10 16.88
CA GLU A 311 -28.32 3.43 17.51
C GLU A 311 -27.62 4.48 16.62
N THR A 312 -26.45 4.13 16.09
CA THR A 312 -25.66 5.06 15.25
C THR A 312 -26.37 5.35 13.93
N LEU A 313 -26.98 4.33 13.31
CA LEU A 313 -27.73 4.48 12.07
C LEU A 313 -28.93 5.41 12.26
N GLN A 314 -29.67 5.25 13.36
CA GLN A 314 -30.81 6.13 13.69
C GLN A 314 -30.35 7.58 13.91
N GLN A 315 -29.26 7.79 14.64
CA GLN A 315 -28.69 9.13 14.86
C GLN A 315 -28.27 9.79 13.53
N VAL A 316 -27.49 9.08 12.70
CA VAL A 316 -27.05 9.59 11.39
C VAL A 316 -28.24 10.01 10.54
N ILE A 317 -29.34 9.25 10.58
CA ILE A 317 -30.52 9.58 9.78
C ILE A 317 -31.25 10.79 10.35
N GLN A 318 -31.41 10.88 11.67
CA GLN A 318 -32.07 12.01 12.34
C GLN A 318 -31.30 13.32 12.13
N ASP A 319 -29.98 13.28 12.27
CA ASP A 319 -29.12 14.47 12.17
C ASP A 319 -29.07 15.04 10.74
N ASN A 320 -29.35 14.22 9.71
CA ASN A 320 -29.19 14.57 8.30
C ASN A 320 -30.51 14.69 7.52
N GLN A 321 -31.64 14.91 8.18
CA GLN A 321 -32.95 14.98 7.50
C GLN A 321 -33.18 16.24 6.67
N GLN A 322 -32.56 17.38 7.02
CA GLN A 322 -32.75 18.65 6.33
C GLN A 322 -31.45 19.15 5.69
N GLU A 323 -30.41 19.30 6.49
CA GLU A 323 -29.06 19.65 6.05
C GLU A 323 -28.06 18.60 6.52
N LEU A 324 -26.92 18.50 5.83
CA LEU A 324 -25.85 17.61 6.25
C LEU A 324 -25.23 18.14 7.56
N HIS A 325 -25.41 17.41 8.66
CA HIS A 325 -24.84 17.80 9.94
C HIS A 325 -23.31 17.78 9.89
N GLY A 326 -22.64 18.73 10.55
CA GLY A 326 -21.17 18.81 10.57
C GLY A 326 -20.49 17.53 11.08
N ASP A 327 -21.16 16.80 11.98
CA ASP A 327 -20.66 15.54 12.55
C ASP A 327 -21.03 14.29 11.73
N ALA A 328 -21.81 14.42 10.64
CA ALA A 328 -22.26 13.30 9.84
C ALA A 328 -21.11 12.44 9.27
N PRO A 329 -20.02 13.03 8.74
CA PRO A 329 -18.87 12.23 8.29
C PRO A 329 -18.26 11.41 9.43
N TYR A 330 -18.18 11.99 10.63
CA TYR A 330 -17.62 11.31 11.79
C TYR A 330 -18.50 10.11 12.22
N LYS A 331 -19.82 10.31 12.32
CA LYS A 331 -20.76 9.24 12.66
C LYS A 331 -20.81 8.14 11.60
N PHE A 332 -20.72 8.49 10.32
CA PHE A 332 -20.64 7.51 9.25
C PHE A 332 -19.34 6.68 9.32
N LEU A 333 -18.22 7.32 9.66
CA LEU A 333 -16.97 6.62 9.91
C LEU A 333 -17.08 5.67 11.13
N GLU A 334 -17.77 6.06 12.21
CA GLU A 334 -18.08 5.16 13.33
C GLU A 334 -18.87 3.93 12.85
N LEU A 335 -19.93 4.15 12.08
CA LEU A 335 -20.77 3.09 11.50
C LEU A 335 -19.95 2.10 10.66
N ILE A 336 -19.02 2.58 9.82
CA ILE A 336 -18.11 1.73 9.03
C ILE A 336 -17.26 0.82 9.93
N GLN A 337 -16.73 1.31 11.05
CA GLN A 337 -15.94 0.46 11.95
C GLN A 337 -16.80 -0.59 12.65
N LEU A 338 -18.04 -0.25 13.00
CA LEU A 338 -18.95 -1.22 13.59
C LEU A 338 -19.29 -2.35 12.61
N PHE A 339 -19.51 -2.04 11.33
CA PHE A 339 -19.70 -3.06 10.30
C PHE A 339 -18.46 -3.91 10.05
N ARG A 340 -17.24 -3.39 10.28
CA ARG A 340 -16.00 -4.17 10.16
C ARG A 340 -15.86 -5.27 11.21
N VAL A 341 -16.48 -5.08 12.37
CA VAL A 341 -16.45 -6.05 13.48
C VAL A 341 -17.74 -6.86 13.59
N ALA A 342 -18.74 -6.55 12.76
CA ALA A 342 -20.02 -7.24 12.76
C ALA A 342 -19.86 -8.67 12.22
N SER A 343 -20.56 -9.61 12.87
CA SER A 343 -20.66 -10.99 12.39
C SER A 343 -21.61 -11.09 11.18
N PRO A 344 -21.54 -12.15 10.38
CA PRO A 344 -22.52 -12.40 9.32
C PRO A 344 -23.97 -12.35 9.81
N ASP A 345 -24.25 -12.94 10.98
CA ASP A 345 -25.59 -12.93 11.58
C ASP A 345 -26.05 -11.53 11.96
N THR A 346 -25.13 -10.69 12.46
CA THR A 346 -25.41 -9.28 12.76
C THR A 346 -25.74 -8.50 11.49
N LEU A 347 -24.99 -8.71 10.40
CA LEU A 347 -25.26 -8.05 9.11
C LEU A 347 -26.66 -8.43 8.58
N GLU A 348 -27.02 -9.71 8.67
CA GLU A 348 -28.34 -10.22 8.30
C GLU A 348 -29.46 -9.63 9.16
N SER A 349 -29.29 -9.62 10.49
CA SER A 349 -30.26 -9.07 11.44
C SER A 349 -30.57 -7.60 11.16
N VAL A 350 -29.53 -6.76 11.09
CA VAL A 350 -29.69 -5.32 10.83
C VAL A 350 -30.28 -5.07 9.45
N PHE A 351 -29.90 -5.87 8.44
CA PHE A 351 -30.49 -5.74 7.11
C PHE A 351 -31.99 -6.02 7.11
N LYS A 352 -32.44 -7.11 7.73
CA LYS A 352 -33.88 -7.41 7.86
C LYS A 352 -34.66 -6.29 8.57
N GLN A 353 -34.04 -5.63 9.55
CA GLN A 353 -34.70 -4.56 10.31
C GLN A 353 -34.92 -3.27 9.49
N PHE A 354 -34.04 -2.98 8.53
CA PHE A 354 -34.00 -1.69 7.83
C PHE A 354 -34.11 -1.76 6.30
N SER A 355 -34.14 -2.95 5.71
CA SER A 355 -34.19 -3.15 4.25
C SER A 355 -35.39 -2.47 3.60
N ASP A 356 -36.51 -2.40 4.30
CA ASP A 356 -37.79 -1.90 3.78
C ASP A 356 -37.94 -0.38 3.94
N LYS A 357 -36.99 0.27 4.65
CA LYS A 357 -36.99 1.71 4.92
C LYS A 357 -35.99 2.40 3.98
N PRO A 358 -36.41 3.09 2.90
CA PRO A 358 -35.50 3.55 1.83
C PRO A 358 -34.33 4.40 2.33
N TYR A 359 -34.60 5.33 3.25
CA TYR A 359 -33.57 6.20 3.82
C TYR A 359 -32.57 5.43 4.68
N HIS A 360 -33.03 4.46 5.47
CA HIS A 360 -32.15 3.64 6.31
C HIS A 360 -31.32 2.68 5.47
N ARG A 361 -31.96 2.07 4.48
CA ARG A 361 -31.35 1.14 3.52
C ARG A 361 -30.13 1.77 2.83
N LEU A 362 -30.22 3.02 2.41
CA LEU A 362 -29.11 3.73 1.77
C LEU A 362 -27.88 3.82 2.67
N TRP A 363 -28.03 4.33 3.89
CA TRP A 363 -26.94 4.47 4.86
C TRP A 363 -26.39 3.11 5.30
N LEU A 364 -27.27 2.13 5.50
CA LEU A 364 -26.92 0.77 5.84
C LEU A 364 -26.04 0.11 4.75
N LEU A 365 -26.52 0.09 3.51
CA LEU A 365 -25.78 -0.50 2.39
C LEU A 365 -24.46 0.25 2.14
N SER A 366 -24.44 1.57 2.28
CA SER A 366 -23.23 2.37 2.18
C SER A 366 -22.20 1.97 3.24
N GLY A 367 -22.63 1.84 4.50
CA GLY A 367 -21.76 1.41 5.60
C GLY A 367 -21.21 -0.01 5.42
N ILE A 368 -22.06 -0.98 5.04
CA ILE A 368 -21.66 -2.37 4.77
C ILE A 368 -20.65 -2.43 3.62
N THR A 369 -20.90 -1.70 2.54
CA THR A 369 -20.02 -1.65 1.37
C THR A 369 -18.64 -1.07 1.69
N MET A 370 -18.61 -0.01 2.49
CA MET A 370 -17.37 0.68 2.90
C MET A 370 -16.60 -0.06 4.01
N ALA A 371 -17.23 -1.04 4.69
CA ALA A 371 -16.59 -1.85 5.71
C ALA A 371 -15.37 -2.60 5.16
N GLY A 372 -15.46 -3.14 3.94
CA GLY A 372 -14.33 -3.74 3.24
C GLY A 372 -13.77 -5.02 3.88
N THR A 373 -14.63 -5.81 4.52
CA THR A 373 -14.27 -7.14 5.06
C THR A 373 -14.72 -8.25 4.12
N VAL A 374 -14.16 -9.45 4.29
CA VAL A 374 -14.58 -10.64 3.52
C VAL A 374 -16.05 -10.98 3.75
N ASP A 375 -16.55 -10.78 4.98
CA ASP A 375 -17.94 -11.09 5.33
C ASP A 375 -18.91 -10.08 4.74
N SER A 376 -18.56 -8.78 4.71
CA SER A 376 -19.34 -7.78 3.98
C SER A 376 -19.38 -8.07 2.48
N LEU A 377 -18.27 -8.52 1.89
CA LEU A 377 -18.25 -8.91 0.47
C LEU A 377 -19.13 -10.13 0.19
N LYS A 378 -19.09 -11.16 1.05
CA LYS A 378 -19.98 -12.33 0.94
C LYS A 378 -21.45 -11.94 1.06
N PHE A 379 -21.77 -11.06 2.01
CA PHE A 379 -23.12 -10.53 2.19
C PHE A 379 -23.60 -9.83 0.91
N LEU A 380 -22.81 -8.91 0.37
CA LEU A 380 -23.16 -8.20 -0.87
C LEU A 380 -23.30 -9.14 -2.07
N LYS A 381 -22.39 -10.12 -2.21
CA LYS A 381 -22.48 -11.15 -3.26
C LYS A 381 -23.82 -11.90 -3.21
N LEU A 382 -24.26 -12.31 -2.02
CA LEU A 382 -25.53 -13.01 -1.84
C LEU A 382 -26.72 -12.14 -2.28
N ARG A 383 -26.73 -10.85 -1.89
CA ARG A 383 -27.80 -9.91 -2.27
C ARG A 383 -27.86 -9.63 -3.77
N ILE A 384 -26.70 -9.53 -4.42
CA ILE A 384 -26.63 -9.39 -5.89
C ILE A 384 -27.14 -10.66 -6.58
N ARG A 385 -26.79 -11.85 -6.07
CA ARG A 385 -27.24 -13.13 -6.61
C ARG A 385 -28.75 -13.32 -6.48
N ASN A 386 -29.33 -12.90 -5.36
CA ASN A 386 -30.75 -13.06 -5.06
C ASN A 386 -31.65 -11.95 -5.62
N ASP A 387 -31.09 -10.94 -6.27
CA ASP A 387 -31.81 -9.75 -6.76
C ASP A 387 -32.42 -8.89 -5.64
N ASP A 388 -31.80 -8.92 -4.46
CA ASP A 388 -32.23 -8.14 -3.28
C ASP A 388 -31.82 -6.66 -3.39
N LEU A 389 -30.95 -6.29 -4.35
CA LEU A 389 -30.45 -4.93 -4.57
C LEU A 389 -31.03 -4.32 -5.83
N LYS A 390 -31.41 -3.04 -5.75
CA LYS A 390 -31.79 -2.26 -6.94
C LYS A 390 -30.58 -2.08 -7.85
N TYR A 391 -30.81 -1.83 -9.14
CA TYR A 391 -29.74 -1.65 -10.13
C TYR A 391 -28.63 -0.66 -9.69
N ILE A 392 -29.01 0.53 -9.23
CA ILE A 392 -28.05 1.54 -8.75
C ILE A 392 -27.34 1.10 -7.47
N GLU A 393 -28.05 0.42 -6.55
CA GLU A 393 -27.47 -0.11 -5.32
C GLU A 393 -26.40 -1.17 -5.64
N ALA A 394 -26.69 -2.08 -6.57
CA ALA A 394 -25.75 -3.10 -7.02
C ALA A 394 -24.51 -2.47 -7.69
N LEU A 395 -24.71 -1.47 -8.54
CA LEU A 395 -23.63 -0.79 -9.26
C LEU A 395 -22.67 -0.08 -8.31
N LEU A 396 -23.19 0.63 -7.31
CA LEU A 396 -22.38 1.27 -6.27
C LEU A 396 -21.72 0.23 -5.35
N ALA A 397 -22.47 -0.79 -4.92
CA ALA A 397 -21.97 -1.84 -4.03
C ALA A 397 -20.79 -2.59 -4.65
N VAL A 398 -20.91 -3.05 -5.90
CA VAL A 398 -19.82 -3.76 -6.60
C VAL A 398 -18.60 -2.87 -6.79
N SER A 399 -18.82 -1.62 -7.24
CA SER A 399 -17.73 -0.66 -7.47
C SER A 399 -16.91 -0.44 -6.20
N PHE A 400 -17.56 -0.05 -5.10
CA PHE A 400 -16.84 0.24 -3.85
C PHE A 400 -16.33 -1.04 -3.16
N ALA A 401 -17.10 -2.12 -3.11
CA ALA A 401 -16.69 -3.33 -2.41
C ALA A 401 -15.40 -3.91 -3.00
N LEU A 402 -15.28 -4.03 -4.32
CA LEU A 402 -14.07 -4.58 -4.96
C LEU A 402 -12.85 -3.65 -4.80
N HIS A 403 -13.06 -2.34 -4.75
CA HIS A 403 -11.99 -1.36 -4.56
C HIS A 403 -11.55 -1.17 -3.10
N LEU A 404 -12.39 -1.51 -2.11
CA LEU A 404 -12.12 -1.26 -0.68
C LEU A 404 -11.85 -2.54 0.11
N THR A 405 -12.44 -3.67 -0.26
CA THR A 405 -12.29 -4.94 0.47
C THR A 405 -10.82 -5.31 0.61
N LYS A 406 -10.42 -5.72 1.81
CA LYS A 406 -9.05 -6.19 2.06
C LYS A 406 -8.74 -7.34 1.09
N ALA A 407 -7.67 -7.20 0.33
CA ALA A 407 -7.27 -8.18 -0.67
C ALA A 407 -6.44 -9.30 0.00
N ASP A 408 -7.06 -10.46 0.18
CA ASP A 408 -6.43 -11.71 0.62
C ASP A 408 -7.03 -12.91 -0.11
N GLY A 409 -6.47 -14.12 0.08
CA GLY A 409 -6.86 -15.30 -0.69
C GLY A 409 -8.36 -15.64 -0.58
N HIS A 410 -8.95 -15.46 0.60
CA HIS A 410 -10.38 -15.69 0.81
C HIS A 410 -11.24 -14.66 0.07
N SER A 411 -10.90 -13.38 0.20
CA SER A 411 -11.65 -12.30 -0.44
C SER A 411 -11.54 -12.36 -1.97
N ILE A 412 -10.38 -12.76 -2.51
CA ILE A 412 -10.18 -12.98 -3.95
C ILE A 412 -11.05 -14.13 -4.46
N ALA A 413 -11.15 -15.24 -3.74
CA ALA A 413 -12.02 -16.35 -4.13
C ALA A 413 -13.50 -15.94 -4.15
N VAL A 414 -13.96 -15.16 -3.16
CA VAL A 414 -15.33 -14.63 -3.12
C VAL A 414 -15.59 -13.67 -4.29
N ALA A 415 -14.63 -12.79 -4.60
CA ALA A 415 -14.74 -11.85 -5.71
C ALA A 415 -14.71 -12.56 -7.07
N ALA A 416 -13.91 -13.63 -7.22
CA ALA A 416 -13.87 -14.46 -8.41
C ALA A 416 -15.26 -15.09 -8.68
N ASP A 417 -15.85 -15.73 -7.66
CA ASP A 417 -17.20 -16.32 -7.75
C ASP A 417 -18.28 -15.27 -8.07
N LEU A 418 -18.13 -14.04 -7.57
CA LEU A 418 -19.01 -12.93 -7.93
C LEU A 418 -18.91 -12.59 -9.42
N VAL A 419 -17.70 -12.36 -9.95
CA VAL A 419 -17.51 -11.90 -11.35
C VAL A 419 -17.84 -12.95 -12.40
N THR A 420 -17.71 -14.23 -12.06
CA THR A 420 -18.09 -15.35 -12.93
C THR A 420 -19.54 -15.80 -12.75
N SER A 421 -20.34 -15.05 -11.99
CA SER A 421 -21.75 -15.40 -11.78
C SER A 421 -22.61 -15.12 -13.02
N SER A 422 -23.48 -16.06 -13.38
CA SER A 422 -24.41 -15.94 -14.51
C SER A 422 -25.40 -14.77 -14.38
N ARG A 423 -25.60 -14.23 -13.17
CA ARG A 423 -26.43 -13.03 -12.97
C ARG A 423 -25.75 -11.79 -13.53
N LEU A 424 -24.44 -11.63 -13.34
CA LEU A 424 -23.71 -10.48 -13.86
C LEU A 424 -23.66 -10.49 -15.39
N GLU A 425 -23.60 -11.67 -16.02
CA GLU A 425 -23.65 -11.82 -17.48
C GLU A 425 -24.88 -11.14 -18.10
N ARG A 426 -26.00 -11.07 -17.38
CA ARG A 426 -27.26 -10.48 -17.85
C ARG A 426 -27.31 -8.95 -17.73
N ILE A 427 -26.37 -8.33 -17.01
CA ILE A 427 -26.35 -6.88 -16.74
C ILE A 427 -25.01 -6.30 -17.22
N PRO A 428 -24.90 -5.86 -18.48
CA PRO A 428 -23.62 -5.54 -19.11
C PRO A 428 -22.75 -4.55 -18.33
N MET A 429 -23.33 -3.43 -17.88
CA MET A 429 -22.57 -2.40 -17.15
C MET A 429 -22.13 -2.88 -15.77
N LEU A 430 -22.92 -3.73 -15.11
CA LEU A 430 -22.54 -4.31 -13.82
C LEU A 430 -21.42 -5.35 -13.98
N ARG A 431 -21.50 -6.20 -15.03
CA ARG A 431 -20.41 -7.12 -15.42
C ARG A 431 -19.11 -6.36 -15.65
N GLN A 432 -19.19 -5.29 -16.42
CA GLN A 432 -18.05 -4.45 -16.75
C GLN A 432 -17.38 -3.90 -15.49
N ILE A 433 -18.14 -3.24 -14.61
CA ILE A 433 -17.61 -2.69 -13.34
C ILE A 433 -17.06 -3.80 -12.45
N ALA A 434 -17.70 -4.96 -12.41
CA ALA A 434 -17.26 -6.09 -11.61
C ALA A 434 -15.89 -6.63 -12.07
N TYR A 435 -15.69 -6.85 -13.38
CA TYR A 435 -14.40 -7.30 -13.91
C TYR A 435 -13.28 -6.26 -13.74
N LEU A 436 -13.59 -4.97 -13.95
CA LEU A 436 -12.64 -3.88 -13.72
C LEU A 436 -12.23 -3.76 -12.25
N GLY A 437 -13.21 -3.86 -11.34
CA GLY A 437 -12.99 -3.89 -9.90
C GLY A 437 -12.20 -5.12 -9.45
N TYR A 438 -12.51 -6.29 -10.00
CA TYR A 438 -11.78 -7.54 -9.71
C TYR A 438 -10.33 -7.45 -10.16
N GLY A 439 -10.06 -6.94 -11.37
CA GLY A 439 -8.68 -6.66 -11.80
C GLY A 439 -7.94 -5.74 -10.84
N SER A 440 -8.61 -4.72 -10.29
CA SER A 440 -8.04 -3.83 -9.29
C SER A 440 -7.76 -4.54 -7.96
N MET A 441 -8.65 -5.44 -7.53
CA MET A 441 -8.45 -6.25 -6.33
C MET A 441 -7.29 -7.25 -6.48
N VAL A 442 -7.14 -7.87 -7.66
CA VAL A 442 -6.01 -8.76 -7.98
C VAL A 442 -4.68 -8.02 -7.90
N GLU A 443 -4.61 -6.78 -8.39
CA GLU A 443 -3.40 -5.95 -8.27
C GLU A 443 -2.98 -5.74 -6.81
N ARG A 444 -3.95 -5.42 -5.95
CA ARG A 444 -3.76 -5.22 -4.50
C ARG A 444 -3.36 -6.50 -3.79
N TYR A 445 -3.93 -7.64 -4.17
CA TYR A 445 -3.57 -8.93 -3.60
C TYR A 445 -2.13 -9.31 -3.98
N CYS A 446 -1.79 -9.16 -5.26
CA CYS A 446 -0.51 -9.54 -5.82
C CYS A 446 0.60 -8.50 -5.62
N SER A 447 0.35 -7.38 -4.94
CA SER A 447 1.40 -6.47 -4.46
C SER A 447 1.95 -6.87 -3.09
N LEU A 448 1.18 -7.64 -2.32
CA LEU A 448 1.55 -8.15 -1.00
C LEU A 448 2.29 -9.49 -1.05
N ALA A 449 2.09 -10.28 -2.12
CA ALA A 449 2.71 -11.58 -2.31
C ALA A 449 4.03 -11.50 -3.10
N SER A 450 4.97 -12.39 -2.82
CA SER A 450 6.23 -12.52 -3.57
C SER A 450 5.99 -12.91 -5.04
N SER A 451 4.95 -13.69 -5.30
CA SER A 451 4.47 -14.05 -6.63
C SER A 451 2.94 -14.05 -6.66
N CYS A 452 2.35 -13.61 -7.77
CA CYS A 452 0.90 -13.58 -7.94
C CYS A 452 0.36 -15.00 -8.21
N PRO A 453 -0.58 -15.52 -7.41
CA PRO A 453 -1.17 -16.85 -7.64
C PRO A 453 -1.92 -16.92 -8.98
N THR A 454 -1.84 -18.07 -9.64
CA THR A 454 -2.48 -18.32 -10.94
C THR A 454 -4.00 -18.26 -10.86
N GLU A 455 -4.57 -18.72 -9.76
CA GLU A 455 -6.01 -18.80 -9.52
C GLU A 455 -6.65 -17.41 -9.46
N ALA A 456 -5.90 -16.42 -8.97
CA ALA A 456 -6.36 -15.02 -8.91
C ALA A 456 -6.41 -14.36 -10.30
N LEU A 457 -5.64 -14.85 -11.27
CA LEU A 457 -5.61 -14.33 -12.63
C LEU A 457 -6.55 -15.08 -13.58
N GLN A 458 -6.94 -16.30 -13.20
CA GLN A 458 -7.71 -17.20 -14.05
C GLN A 458 -9.01 -16.58 -14.57
N PRO A 459 -9.89 -15.94 -13.77
CA PRO A 459 -11.12 -15.35 -14.31
C PRO A 459 -10.87 -14.29 -15.40
N LEU A 460 -9.77 -13.54 -15.30
CA LEU A 460 -9.39 -12.53 -16.30
C LEU A 460 -8.83 -13.18 -17.57
N HIS A 461 -8.05 -14.25 -17.42
CA HIS A 461 -7.46 -14.98 -18.55
C HIS A 461 -8.49 -15.81 -19.30
N ASP A 462 -9.45 -16.39 -18.59
CA ASP A 462 -10.54 -17.18 -19.16
C ASP A 462 -11.48 -16.26 -19.96
N LEU A 463 -11.86 -15.10 -19.42
CA LEU A 463 -12.61 -14.09 -20.17
C LEU A 463 -11.88 -13.68 -21.46
N ALA A 464 -10.57 -13.43 -21.40
CA ALA A 464 -9.78 -13.08 -22.57
C ALA A 464 -9.74 -14.20 -23.62
N ALA A 465 -9.58 -15.45 -23.18
CA ALA A 465 -9.51 -16.61 -24.06
C ALA A 465 -10.85 -16.88 -24.75
N GLU A 466 -11.94 -16.82 -23.98
CA GLU A 466 -13.31 -16.99 -24.48
C GLU A 466 -13.66 -15.89 -25.48
N ALA A 467 -13.40 -14.62 -25.14
CA ALA A 467 -13.68 -13.48 -26.00
C ALA A 467 -12.92 -13.57 -27.33
N ALA A 468 -11.63 -13.96 -27.28
CA ALA A 468 -10.83 -14.19 -28.48
C ALA A 468 -11.38 -15.33 -29.34
N SER A 469 -11.87 -16.42 -28.74
CA SER A 469 -12.41 -17.57 -29.47
C SER A 469 -13.75 -17.27 -30.16
N LYS A 470 -14.58 -16.42 -29.55
CA LYS A 470 -15.88 -16.02 -30.07
C LYS A 470 -15.81 -14.80 -31.00
N GLY A 471 -14.66 -14.12 -31.05
CA GLY A 471 -14.52 -12.84 -31.76
C GLY A 471 -15.38 -11.71 -31.17
N ASN A 472 -15.72 -11.78 -29.88
CA ASN A 472 -16.54 -10.76 -29.24
C ASN A 472 -15.67 -9.57 -28.81
N GLU A 473 -15.71 -8.48 -29.59
CA GLU A 473 -14.87 -7.31 -29.39
C GLU A 473 -15.09 -6.63 -28.02
N ASP A 474 -16.33 -6.49 -27.56
CA ASP A 474 -16.64 -5.86 -26.27
C ASP A 474 -16.04 -6.65 -25.10
N ASP A 475 -16.12 -7.98 -25.18
CA ASP A 475 -15.53 -8.86 -24.16
C ASP A 475 -13.99 -8.85 -24.24
N ILE A 476 -13.40 -8.71 -25.44
CA ILE A 476 -11.94 -8.53 -25.60
C ILE A 476 -11.51 -7.22 -24.94
N VAL A 477 -12.23 -6.13 -25.19
CA VAL A 477 -11.98 -4.81 -24.60
C VAL A 477 -12.08 -4.87 -23.08
N LEU A 478 -13.15 -5.48 -22.54
CA LEU A 478 -13.32 -5.67 -21.10
C LEU A 478 -12.16 -6.50 -20.50
N ALA A 479 -11.81 -7.61 -21.14
CA ALA A 479 -10.73 -8.49 -20.68
C ALA A 479 -9.38 -7.75 -20.63
N LEU A 480 -9.01 -7.02 -21.71
CA LEU A 480 -7.77 -6.26 -21.78
C LEU A 480 -7.71 -5.16 -20.71
N LYS A 481 -8.81 -4.44 -20.49
CA LYS A 481 -8.90 -3.39 -19.45
C LYS A 481 -8.82 -3.97 -18.04
N ALA A 482 -9.50 -5.08 -17.77
CA ALA A 482 -9.44 -5.77 -16.48
C ALA A 482 -8.04 -6.37 -16.21
N ILE A 483 -7.40 -6.97 -17.22
CA ILE A 483 -6.00 -7.40 -17.18
C ILE A 483 -5.06 -6.21 -16.93
N GLY A 484 -5.32 -5.06 -17.59
CA GLY A 484 -4.59 -3.82 -17.38
C GLY A 484 -4.73 -3.27 -15.95
N ASN A 485 -5.90 -3.45 -15.33
CA ASN A 485 -6.10 -3.15 -13.92
C ASN A 485 -5.30 -4.08 -13.01
N ALA A 486 -5.26 -5.39 -13.32
CA ALA A 486 -4.47 -6.38 -12.56
C ALA A 486 -2.96 -6.17 -12.69
N GLY A 487 -2.47 -5.81 -13.88
CA GLY A 487 -1.09 -5.37 -14.10
C GLY A 487 -0.02 -6.42 -13.77
N GLN A 488 -0.29 -7.71 -13.99
CA GLN A 488 0.64 -8.80 -13.66
C GLN A 488 1.46 -9.28 -14.87
N PRO A 489 2.79 -9.50 -14.74
CA PRO A 489 3.64 -10.01 -15.82
C PRO A 489 3.18 -11.33 -16.43
N ALA A 490 2.53 -12.20 -15.65
CA ALA A 490 1.97 -13.46 -16.12
C ALA A 490 0.92 -13.27 -17.25
N SER A 491 0.29 -12.09 -17.33
CA SER A 491 -0.69 -11.76 -18.36
C SER A 491 -0.07 -11.32 -19.70
N ILE A 492 1.25 -11.07 -19.79
CA ILE A 492 1.90 -10.56 -21.02
C ILE A 492 1.58 -11.46 -22.21
N LYS A 493 1.78 -12.78 -22.10
CA LYS A 493 1.52 -13.73 -23.19
C LYS A 493 0.07 -13.71 -23.67
N ARG A 494 -0.89 -13.31 -22.82
CA ARG A 494 -2.31 -13.25 -23.15
C ARG A 494 -2.63 -11.95 -23.88
N ILE A 495 -2.05 -10.84 -23.43
CA ILE A 495 -2.15 -9.53 -24.11
C ILE A 495 -1.56 -9.61 -25.53
N LEU A 496 -0.39 -10.23 -25.70
CA LEU A 496 0.27 -10.32 -27.01
C LEU A 496 -0.55 -11.07 -28.06
N LYS A 497 -1.51 -11.94 -27.67
CA LYS A 497 -2.39 -12.62 -28.63
C LYS A 497 -3.29 -11.67 -29.41
N PHE A 498 -3.50 -10.45 -28.92
CA PHE A 498 -4.36 -9.42 -29.51
C PHE A 498 -3.57 -8.40 -30.35
N LEU A 499 -2.27 -8.64 -30.61
CA LEU A 499 -1.42 -7.75 -31.38
C LEU A 499 -0.90 -8.48 -32.64
N PRO A 500 -1.05 -7.88 -33.85
CA PRO A 500 -0.86 -8.58 -35.12
C PRO A 500 0.57 -9.07 -35.33
N MET A 501 1.55 -8.31 -34.86
CA MET A 501 2.98 -8.68 -34.97
C MET A 501 3.38 -9.89 -34.12
N PHE A 502 2.58 -10.26 -33.10
CA PHE A 502 2.86 -11.39 -32.20
C PHE A 502 1.89 -12.55 -32.42
N SER A 503 0.80 -12.33 -33.15
CA SER A 503 -0.24 -13.30 -33.42
C SER A 503 -0.91 -12.96 -34.76
N PRO A 504 -0.70 -13.75 -35.82
CA PRO A 504 -1.33 -13.50 -37.12
C PRO A 504 -2.86 -13.45 -37.06
N ALA A 505 -3.47 -14.23 -36.17
CA ALA A 505 -4.91 -14.22 -35.93
C ALA A 505 -5.44 -12.85 -35.47
N ALA A 506 -4.59 -12.00 -34.89
CA ALA A 506 -4.97 -10.67 -34.44
C ALA A 506 -5.12 -9.65 -35.57
N MET A 507 -4.70 -9.96 -36.81
CA MET A 507 -4.89 -9.06 -37.96
C MET A 507 -6.36 -8.76 -38.27
N ALA A 508 -7.28 -9.61 -37.79
CA ALA A 508 -8.72 -9.41 -37.96
C ALA A 508 -9.32 -8.38 -36.98
N PHE A 509 -8.60 -8.01 -35.91
CA PHE A 509 -9.13 -7.12 -34.88
C PHE A 509 -9.00 -5.63 -35.25
N PRO A 510 -9.95 -4.77 -34.84
CA PRO A 510 -9.86 -3.34 -35.05
C PRO A 510 -8.74 -2.67 -34.24
N VAL A 511 -8.32 -1.49 -34.69
CA VAL A 511 -7.25 -0.68 -34.08
C VAL A 511 -7.48 -0.40 -32.59
N ARG A 512 -8.74 -0.28 -32.16
CA ARG A 512 -9.11 -0.09 -30.75
C ARG A 512 -8.57 -1.21 -29.84
N ILE A 513 -8.67 -2.47 -30.28
CA ILE A 513 -8.18 -3.62 -29.52
C ILE A 513 -6.65 -3.54 -29.35
N TYR A 514 -5.94 -3.07 -30.38
CA TYR A 514 -4.49 -2.88 -30.30
C TYR A 514 -4.10 -1.79 -29.29
N ILE A 515 -4.87 -0.70 -29.23
CA ILE A 515 -4.68 0.37 -28.24
C ILE A 515 -4.90 -0.16 -26.83
N ASP A 516 -6.00 -0.88 -26.58
CA ASP A 516 -6.29 -1.45 -25.27
C ASP A 516 -5.25 -2.50 -24.85
N ALA A 517 -4.72 -3.29 -25.80
CA ALA A 517 -3.62 -4.23 -25.55
C ALA A 517 -2.33 -3.51 -25.14
N VAL A 518 -1.96 -2.41 -25.82
CA VAL A 518 -0.81 -1.58 -25.44
C VAL A 518 -1.02 -0.96 -24.06
N LEU A 519 -2.23 -0.46 -23.77
CA LEU A 519 -2.57 0.12 -22.47
C LEU A 519 -2.58 -0.91 -21.34
N ALA A 520 -2.90 -2.17 -21.62
CA ALA A 520 -2.85 -3.27 -20.65
C ALA A 520 -1.41 -3.55 -20.15
N LEU A 521 -0.40 -3.31 -21.00
CA LEU A 521 1.02 -3.45 -20.62
C LEU A 521 1.50 -2.35 -19.67
N ARG A 522 0.81 -1.22 -19.61
CA ARG A 522 1.24 -0.01 -18.89
C ARG A 522 1.45 -0.23 -17.39
N LYS A 523 0.55 -0.97 -16.74
CA LYS A 523 0.70 -1.29 -15.31
C LYS A 523 1.75 -2.38 -15.09
N ILE A 524 1.82 -3.36 -15.99
CA ILE A 524 2.83 -4.44 -15.96
C ILE A 524 4.25 -3.87 -16.03
N ALA A 525 4.46 -2.78 -16.77
CA ALA A 525 5.74 -2.10 -16.89
C ALA A 525 6.33 -1.63 -15.54
N ARG A 526 5.52 -1.57 -14.47
CA ARG A 526 5.99 -1.24 -13.12
C ARG A 526 6.68 -2.42 -12.43
N LYS A 527 6.29 -3.64 -12.76
CA LYS A 527 6.84 -4.89 -12.20
C LYS A 527 7.96 -5.44 -13.08
N ASP A 528 7.79 -5.39 -14.39
CA ASP A 528 8.78 -5.83 -15.37
C ASP A 528 8.99 -4.75 -16.46
N PRO A 529 9.69 -3.64 -16.14
CA PRO A 529 9.89 -2.56 -17.08
C PRO A 529 10.77 -2.98 -18.25
N ALA A 530 11.71 -3.91 -18.06
CA ALA A 530 12.62 -4.34 -19.12
C ALA A 530 11.85 -5.07 -20.22
N LYS A 531 11.05 -6.07 -19.85
CA LYS A 531 10.30 -6.86 -20.85
C LYS A 531 9.26 -6.03 -21.58
N VAL A 532 8.55 -5.17 -20.86
CA VAL A 532 7.54 -4.29 -21.47
C VAL A 532 8.17 -3.27 -22.42
N ARG A 533 9.34 -2.70 -22.09
CA ARG A 533 10.06 -1.78 -22.98
C ARG A 533 10.48 -2.45 -24.29
N GLU A 534 10.93 -3.70 -24.27
CA GLU A 534 11.23 -4.45 -25.50
C GLU A 534 10.01 -4.55 -26.42
N ILE A 535 8.87 -4.97 -25.86
CA ILE A 535 7.62 -5.14 -26.61
C ILE A 535 7.17 -3.80 -27.20
N LEU A 536 7.11 -2.76 -26.38
CA LEU A 536 6.63 -1.44 -26.81
C LEU A 536 7.54 -0.78 -27.84
N LEU A 537 8.86 -1.00 -27.76
CA LEU A 537 9.80 -0.47 -28.74
C LEU A 537 9.55 -1.09 -30.11
N GLN A 538 9.28 -2.40 -30.19
CA GLN A 538 8.94 -3.06 -31.45
C GLN A 538 7.65 -2.48 -32.05
N ILE A 539 6.62 -2.26 -31.22
CA ILE A 539 5.37 -1.60 -31.64
C ILE A 539 5.63 -0.16 -32.13
N PHE A 540 6.48 0.59 -31.44
CA PHE A 540 6.78 1.97 -31.78
C PHE A 540 7.46 2.11 -33.15
N VAL A 541 8.38 1.20 -33.49
CA VAL A 541 9.15 1.26 -34.76
C VAL A 541 8.47 0.54 -35.94
N ASP A 542 7.35 -0.14 -35.73
CA ASP A 542 6.62 -0.84 -36.79
C ASP A 542 5.73 0.12 -37.59
N HIS A 543 6.14 0.44 -38.81
CA HIS A 543 5.42 1.36 -39.69
C HIS A 543 4.15 0.75 -40.30
N SER A 544 3.92 -0.56 -40.16
CA SER A 544 2.67 -1.19 -40.61
C SER A 544 1.49 -0.89 -39.68
N LEU A 545 1.76 -0.52 -38.43
CA LEU A 545 0.75 -0.21 -37.43
C LEU A 545 0.20 1.21 -37.58
N ALA A 546 -1.07 1.38 -37.21
CA ALA A 546 -1.71 2.69 -37.20
C ALA A 546 -0.93 3.69 -36.31
N PRO A 547 -0.75 4.96 -36.74
CA PRO A 547 -0.02 5.98 -35.98
C PRO A 547 -0.46 6.11 -34.51
N THR A 548 -1.75 5.99 -34.23
CA THR A 548 -2.32 6.07 -32.87
C THR A 548 -1.78 4.97 -31.95
N VAL A 549 -1.60 3.75 -32.44
CA VAL A 549 -1.05 2.62 -31.66
C VAL A 549 0.42 2.88 -31.32
N ARG A 550 1.19 3.36 -32.29
CA ARG A 550 2.62 3.71 -32.13
C ARG A 550 2.81 4.87 -31.15
N MET A 551 1.96 5.90 -31.24
CA MET A 551 1.92 7.01 -30.28
C MET A 551 1.55 6.53 -28.87
N MET A 552 0.62 5.57 -28.74
CA MET A 552 0.28 4.97 -27.46
C MET A 552 1.47 4.21 -26.85
N ALA A 553 2.19 3.43 -27.66
CA ALA A 553 3.42 2.77 -27.23
C ALA A 553 4.46 3.79 -26.74
N CYS A 554 4.63 4.90 -27.45
CA CYS A 554 5.46 6.03 -27.03
C CYS A 554 5.03 6.60 -25.65
N VAL A 555 3.73 6.78 -25.39
CA VAL A 555 3.24 7.19 -24.06
C VAL A 555 3.69 6.21 -22.98
N VAL A 556 3.43 4.91 -23.17
CA VAL A 556 3.74 3.90 -22.16
C VAL A 556 5.26 3.78 -21.95
N ILE A 557 6.08 3.87 -23.00
CA ILE A 557 7.55 3.86 -22.89
C ILE A 557 8.02 4.99 -21.97
N PHE A 558 7.60 6.24 -22.20
CA PHE A 558 8.05 7.37 -21.37
C PHE A 558 7.58 7.27 -19.92
N GLU A 559 6.44 6.63 -19.64
CA GLU A 559 5.99 6.39 -18.27
C GLU A 559 6.88 5.41 -17.49
N THR A 560 7.65 4.57 -18.18
CA THR A 560 8.68 3.71 -17.57
C THR A 560 9.94 4.48 -17.13
N LYS A 561 10.00 5.79 -17.40
CA LYS A 561 11.17 6.65 -17.15
C LYS A 561 12.45 6.07 -17.80
N PRO A 562 12.46 5.95 -19.14
CA PRO A 562 13.53 5.28 -19.86
C PRO A 562 14.87 6.00 -19.67
N ALA A 563 15.95 5.23 -19.62
CA ALA A 563 17.31 5.75 -19.60
C ALA A 563 17.71 6.32 -20.98
N LEU A 564 18.77 7.13 -20.99
CA LEU A 564 19.28 7.79 -22.20
C LEU A 564 19.39 6.88 -23.43
N PRO A 565 19.95 5.66 -23.37
CA PRO A 565 20.07 4.81 -24.57
C PRO A 565 18.75 4.55 -25.28
N LEU A 566 17.68 4.27 -24.52
CA LEU A 566 16.37 4.02 -25.11
C LEU A 566 15.75 5.30 -25.69
N VAL A 567 15.90 6.45 -25.01
CA VAL A 567 15.42 7.74 -25.53
C VAL A 567 16.16 8.13 -26.81
N THR A 568 17.48 7.90 -26.87
CA THR A 568 18.30 8.10 -28.08
C THR A 568 17.89 7.17 -29.21
N THR A 569 17.59 5.89 -28.92
CA THR A 569 17.05 4.96 -29.94
C THR A 569 15.72 5.46 -30.50
N MET A 570 14.82 5.98 -29.65
CA MET A 570 13.56 6.57 -30.13
C MET A 570 13.81 7.81 -31.00
N ALA A 571 14.76 8.67 -30.64
CA ALA A 571 15.13 9.82 -31.46
C ALA A 571 15.73 9.39 -32.81
N ASN A 572 16.59 8.37 -32.84
CA ASN A 572 17.12 7.83 -34.08
C ASN A 572 16.03 7.23 -34.98
N ALA A 573 15.04 6.55 -34.39
CA ALA A 573 13.89 6.06 -35.13
C ALA A 573 13.08 7.21 -35.76
N LEU A 574 12.94 8.35 -35.06
CA LEU A 574 12.27 9.53 -35.59
C LEU A 574 12.95 10.14 -36.82
N LEU A 575 14.26 9.96 -36.99
CA LEU A 575 14.96 10.45 -38.20
C LEU A 575 14.49 9.71 -39.48
N LYS A 576 13.95 8.51 -39.33
CA LYS A 576 13.43 7.67 -40.43
C LYS A 576 11.90 7.60 -40.43
N GLU A 577 11.23 8.38 -39.59
CA GLU A 577 9.78 8.34 -39.43
C GLU A 577 9.07 8.96 -40.65
N SER A 578 8.14 8.21 -41.23
CA SER A 578 7.32 8.69 -42.36
C SER A 578 6.04 9.41 -41.89
N SER A 579 5.52 9.05 -40.71
CA SER A 579 4.32 9.68 -40.16
C SER A 579 4.65 10.94 -39.38
N LEU A 580 4.34 12.11 -39.96
CA LEU A 580 4.46 13.39 -39.27
C LEU A 580 3.60 13.47 -37.99
N GLN A 581 2.54 12.67 -37.88
CA GLN A 581 1.76 12.55 -36.64
C GLN A 581 2.61 11.94 -35.52
N VAL A 582 3.27 10.80 -35.77
CA VAL A 582 4.15 10.14 -34.79
C VAL A 582 5.36 11.04 -34.49
N ALA A 583 5.98 11.63 -35.50
CA ALA A 583 7.14 12.51 -35.33
C ALA A 583 6.82 13.74 -34.47
N SER A 584 5.73 14.45 -34.75
CA SER A 584 5.28 15.59 -33.96
C SER A 584 4.95 15.20 -32.51
N PHE A 585 4.27 14.07 -32.33
CA PHE A 585 3.86 13.59 -31.01
C PHE A 585 5.07 13.24 -30.14
N THR A 586 5.97 12.40 -30.65
CA THR A 586 7.15 11.96 -29.89
C THR A 586 8.10 13.12 -29.62
N TYR A 587 8.33 14.02 -30.59
CA TYR A 587 9.15 15.22 -30.39
C TYR A 587 8.56 16.12 -29.29
N SER A 588 7.26 16.44 -29.37
CA SER A 588 6.60 17.28 -28.35
C SER A 588 6.59 16.60 -26.98
N HIS A 589 6.46 15.28 -26.90
CA HIS A 589 6.57 14.53 -25.64
C HIS A 589 7.98 14.65 -25.03
N MET A 590 9.04 14.45 -25.82
CA MET A 590 10.42 14.65 -25.38
C MET A 590 10.63 16.08 -24.89
N LYS A 591 10.14 17.08 -25.64
CA LYS A 591 10.26 18.51 -25.30
C LYS A 591 9.65 18.83 -23.94
N VAL A 592 8.40 18.40 -23.68
CA VAL A 592 7.75 18.69 -22.40
C VAL A 592 8.38 17.94 -21.23
N LEU A 593 8.98 16.76 -21.47
CA LEU A 593 9.71 16.03 -20.44
C LEU A 593 11.07 16.69 -20.14
N ALA A 594 11.76 17.21 -21.15
CA ALA A 594 13.08 17.83 -21.02
C ALA A 594 13.09 19.04 -20.06
N ILE A 595 11.97 19.77 -19.98
CA ILE A 595 11.84 20.98 -19.14
C ILE A 595 11.18 20.72 -17.77
N SER A 596 10.92 19.46 -17.41
CA SER A 596 10.22 19.15 -16.16
C SER A 596 11.05 19.51 -14.92
N ARG A 597 10.43 20.21 -13.97
CA ARG A 597 11.05 20.59 -12.69
C ARG A 597 10.81 19.58 -11.56
N ILE A 598 10.10 18.49 -11.84
CA ILE A 598 9.78 17.46 -10.85
C ILE A 598 11.02 16.58 -10.63
N PRO A 599 11.59 16.51 -9.41
CA PRO A 599 12.82 15.76 -9.15
C PRO A 599 12.77 14.29 -9.57
N GLN A 600 11.61 13.67 -9.43
CA GLN A 600 11.32 12.29 -9.82
C GLN A 600 11.45 12.02 -11.33
N LEU A 601 11.59 13.06 -12.15
CA LEU A 601 11.72 13.00 -13.61
C LEU A 601 13.08 13.50 -14.13
N TYR A 602 14.00 14.00 -13.29
CA TYR A 602 15.25 14.60 -13.77
C TYR A 602 16.09 13.71 -14.69
N ASN A 603 16.17 12.40 -14.42
CA ASN A 603 16.90 11.47 -15.27
C ASN A 603 16.31 11.40 -16.69
N VAL A 604 14.97 11.31 -16.82
CA VAL A 604 14.32 11.28 -18.13
C VAL A 604 14.32 12.67 -18.78
N SER A 605 14.26 13.76 -18.00
CA SER A 605 14.40 15.13 -18.49
C SER A 605 15.77 15.36 -19.12
N ALA A 606 16.84 14.93 -18.46
CA ALA A 606 18.20 15.00 -19.01
C ALA A 606 18.32 14.15 -20.28
N ALA A 607 17.79 12.92 -20.28
CA ALA A 607 17.79 12.05 -21.45
C ALA A 607 17.07 12.68 -22.65
N CYS A 608 15.87 13.23 -22.45
CA CYS A 608 15.10 13.91 -23.49
C CYS A 608 15.82 15.17 -23.98
N SER A 609 16.43 15.97 -23.08
CA SER A 609 17.20 17.16 -23.45
C SER A 609 18.36 16.83 -24.39
N ILE A 610 19.07 15.73 -24.14
CA ILE A 610 20.14 15.25 -25.02
C ILE A 610 19.56 14.77 -26.36
N ALA A 611 18.53 13.93 -26.32
CA ALA A 611 17.92 13.35 -27.52
C ALA A 611 17.33 14.40 -28.47
N LEU A 612 16.75 15.48 -27.96
CA LEU A 612 16.23 16.59 -28.76
C LEU A 612 17.31 17.28 -29.59
N LYS A 613 18.58 17.29 -29.16
CA LYS A 613 19.69 17.87 -29.93
C LYS A 613 20.02 17.07 -31.19
N LEU A 614 19.58 15.82 -31.27
CA LEU A 614 19.72 14.96 -32.45
C LEU A 614 18.61 15.19 -33.48
N LEU A 615 17.54 15.88 -33.11
CA LEU A 615 16.33 16.05 -33.91
C LEU A 615 16.25 17.46 -34.51
N SER A 616 15.58 17.57 -35.66
CA SER A 616 15.36 18.87 -36.29
C SER A 616 14.36 19.72 -35.48
N PRO A 617 14.70 20.98 -35.11
CA PRO A 617 13.78 21.90 -34.46
C PRO A 617 12.53 22.22 -35.30
N ARG A 618 12.51 21.88 -36.59
CA ARG A 618 11.34 22.07 -37.47
C ARG A 618 10.11 21.28 -36.99
N LEU A 619 10.31 20.15 -36.31
CA LEU A 619 9.21 19.36 -35.73
C LEU A 619 8.42 20.14 -34.67
N ASP A 620 9.05 21.11 -34.02
CA ASP A 620 8.39 21.98 -33.05
C ASP A 620 7.42 22.97 -33.69
N ARG A 621 7.71 23.38 -34.93
CA ARG A 621 6.94 24.38 -35.70
C ARG A 621 5.68 23.81 -36.36
N LEU A 622 5.47 22.50 -36.26
CA LEU A 622 4.25 21.85 -36.76
C LEU A 622 3.02 22.38 -36.02
N SER A 623 1.95 22.70 -36.75
CA SER A 623 0.73 23.29 -36.18
C SER A 623 -0.09 22.28 -35.37
N TYR A 624 -1.17 22.73 -34.74
CA TYR A 624 -2.09 21.90 -33.95
C TYR A 624 -2.85 20.83 -34.74
N ARG A 625 -2.72 20.80 -36.08
CA ARG A 625 -3.25 19.71 -36.93
C ARG A 625 -2.44 18.42 -36.77
N TYR A 626 -1.20 18.52 -36.28
CA TYR A 626 -0.38 17.38 -35.94
C TYR A 626 -0.54 17.01 -34.47
N SER A 627 -0.31 15.74 -34.17
CA SER A 627 -0.41 15.18 -32.83
C SER A 627 0.60 15.84 -31.90
N LYS A 628 0.19 16.14 -30.68
CA LYS A 628 1.00 16.88 -29.71
C LYS A 628 0.77 16.40 -28.28
N VAL A 629 1.81 16.54 -27.46
CA VAL A 629 1.72 16.40 -26.01
C VAL A 629 1.81 17.77 -25.38
N ILE A 630 0.80 18.11 -24.59
CA ILE A 630 0.73 19.33 -23.80
C ILE A 630 0.96 18.96 -22.33
N HIS A 631 1.74 19.77 -21.63
CA HIS A 631 2.11 19.55 -20.24
C HIS A 631 1.93 20.86 -19.47
N VAL A 632 1.20 20.80 -18.36
CA VAL A 632 1.11 21.87 -17.38
C VAL A 632 1.43 21.28 -16.02
N GLY A 633 2.34 21.90 -15.28
CA GLY A 633 2.72 21.35 -13.99
C GLY A 633 3.75 22.19 -13.28
N GLY A 634 3.95 21.86 -12.00
CA GLY A 634 4.86 22.54 -11.11
C GLY A 634 5.31 21.64 -9.97
N TYR A 635 6.36 22.07 -9.30
CA TYR A 635 6.88 21.45 -8.09
C TYR A 635 7.16 22.56 -7.08
N TYR A 636 6.69 22.37 -5.86
CA TYR A 636 6.89 23.27 -4.74
C TYR A 636 7.82 22.58 -3.74
N PRO A 637 9.10 22.97 -3.69
CA PRO A 637 10.08 22.37 -2.80
C PRO A 637 9.68 22.44 -1.32
N GLU A 638 8.99 23.51 -0.91
CA GLU A 638 8.54 23.74 0.47
C GLU A 638 7.60 22.61 0.94
N TYR A 639 6.70 22.17 0.06
CA TYR A 639 5.74 21.10 0.33
C TYR A 639 6.24 19.72 -0.09
N ARG A 640 7.44 19.64 -0.69
CA ARG A 640 7.97 18.44 -1.38
C ARG A 640 6.94 17.81 -2.34
N ALA A 641 6.09 18.65 -2.91
CA ALA A 641 4.90 18.23 -3.64
C ALA A 641 4.87 18.88 -5.02
N GLY A 642 4.34 18.16 -5.99
CA GLY A 642 4.13 18.69 -7.33
C GLY A 642 3.05 17.93 -8.07
N ALA A 643 2.56 18.52 -9.14
CA ALA A 643 1.55 17.92 -9.98
C ALA A 643 1.84 18.21 -11.45
N ILE A 644 1.46 17.26 -12.30
CA ILE A 644 1.50 17.42 -13.75
C ILE A 644 0.15 17.02 -14.32
N GLY A 645 -0.50 17.95 -15.01
CA GLY A 645 -1.52 17.68 -16.01
C GLY A 645 -0.88 17.46 -17.38
N ARG A 646 -1.24 16.37 -18.06
CA ARG A 646 -0.86 16.10 -19.46
C ARG A 646 -2.10 15.94 -20.31
N VAL A 647 -2.04 16.49 -21.52
CA VAL A 647 -3.00 16.22 -22.59
C VAL A 647 -2.24 15.60 -23.75
N TYR A 648 -2.58 14.36 -24.09
CA TYR A 648 -2.09 13.66 -25.27
C TYR A 648 -3.12 13.82 -26.37
N LEU A 649 -2.81 14.66 -27.36
CA LEU A 649 -3.65 14.93 -28.52
C LEU A 649 -3.14 14.10 -29.70
N MET A 650 -3.90 13.09 -30.10
CA MET A 650 -3.57 12.20 -31.22
C MET A 650 -4.50 12.52 -32.40
N ASN A 651 -3.97 13.23 -33.39
CA ASN A 651 -4.67 13.62 -34.61
C ASN A 651 -4.45 12.59 -35.73
N SER A 652 -5.41 12.52 -36.65
CA SER A 652 -5.28 11.75 -37.89
C SER A 652 -5.18 12.68 -39.09
N PRO A 653 -4.43 12.31 -40.15
CA PRO A 653 -4.49 13.04 -41.42
C PRO A 653 -5.87 12.98 -42.08
N SER A 654 -6.73 12.03 -41.70
CA SER A 654 -8.04 11.80 -42.32
C SER A 654 -9.19 12.62 -41.71
N SER A 655 -8.96 13.41 -40.66
CA SER A 655 -10.02 14.16 -39.97
C SER A 655 -9.49 15.46 -39.34
N MET A 656 -10.39 16.44 -39.20
CA MET A 656 -10.15 17.64 -38.38
C MET A 656 -10.33 17.37 -36.88
N LEU A 657 -10.98 16.26 -36.53
CA LEU A 657 -11.19 15.84 -35.14
C LEU A 657 -10.05 14.89 -34.71
N PRO A 658 -9.55 15.00 -33.46
CA PRO A 658 -8.53 14.09 -32.95
C PRO A 658 -9.06 12.67 -32.81
N SER A 659 -8.31 11.68 -33.28
CA SER A 659 -8.65 10.26 -33.13
C SER A 659 -8.65 9.81 -31.68
N ALA A 660 -7.80 10.40 -30.84
CA ALA A 660 -7.83 10.20 -29.40
C ALA A 660 -7.34 11.44 -28.64
N ILE A 661 -7.97 11.68 -27.49
CA ILE A 661 -7.57 12.68 -26.50
C ILE A 661 -7.44 11.96 -25.16
N ILE A 662 -6.28 12.03 -24.53
CA ILE A 662 -6.09 11.51 -23.16
C ILE A 662 -5.66 12.67 -22.27
N MET A 663 -6.44 12.93 -21.23
CA MET A 663 -6.14 13.89 -20.18
C MET A 663 -5.76 13.15 -18.92
N LYS A 664 -4.62 13.49 -18.33
CA LYS A 664 -4.07 12.79 -17.17
C LYS A 664 -3.54 13.76 -16.13
N LEU A 665 -3.96 13.62 -14.87
CA LEU A 665 -3.41 14.34 -13.72
C LEU A 665 -2.59 13.40 -12.85
N ARG A 666 -1.32 13.73 -12.61
CA ARG A 666 -0.41 12.97 -11.77
C ARG A 666 0.20 13.83 -10.67
N GLY A 667 0.07 13.39 -9.42
CA GLY A 667 0.72 13.99 -8.26
C GLY A 667 2.03 13.32 -7.90
N TYR A 668 2.91 14.08 -7.28
CA TYR A 668 4.19 13.67 -6.73
C TYR A 668 4.29 14.23 -5.32
N TYR A 669 4.64 13.38 -4.37
CA TYR A 669 4.80 13.78 -2.98
C TYR A 669 5.83 12.89 -2.31
N ALA A 670 6.87 13.50 -1.72
CA ALA A 670 8.02 12.77 -1.17
C ALA A 670 8.52 11.69 -2.15
N ASN A 671 8.59 10.44 -1.71
CA ASN A 671 9.04 9.29 -2.51
C ASN A 671 7.90 8.58 -3.26
N THR A 672 6.75 9.25 -3.44
CA THR A 672 5.55 8.66 -4.03
C THR A 672 5.08 9.40 -5.28
N ALA A 673 4.40 8.69 -6.17
CA ALA A 673 3.82 9.28 -7.36
C ALA A 673 2.52 8.57 -7.78
N THR A 674 1.42 9.31 -7.85
CA THR A 674 0.08 8.74 -8.02
C THR A 674 -0.65 9.42 -9.17
N ASP A 675 -1.29 8.62 -10.03
CA ASP A 675 -2.14 9.13 -11.10
C ASP A 675 -3.54 9.38 -10.52
N PHE A 676 -3.94 10.62 -10.25
CA PHE A 676 -5.21 10.90 -9.58
C PHE A 676 -6.40 10.55 -10.48
N VAL A 677 -6.43 11.13 -11.67
CA VAL A 677 -7.49 10.93 -12.66
C VAL A 677 -6.89 10.86 -14.05
N GLU A 678 -7.44 9.98 -14.88
CA GLU A 678 -7.21 9.95 -16.31
C GLU A 678 -8.55 9.78 -17.02
N VAL A 679 -8.80 10.63 -18.01
CA VAL A 679 -9.98 10.56 -18.87
C VAL A 679 -9.49 10.46 -20.30
N ALA A 680 -10.09 9.56 -21.08
CA ALA A 680 -9.81 9.46 -22.49
C ALA A 680 -11.09 9.48 -23.31
N LEU A 681 -10.97 10.06 -24.50
CA LEU A 681 -11.98 10.08 -25.54
C LEU A 681 -11.32 9.57 -26.83
N GLN A 682 -11.92 8.59 -27.50
CA GLN A 682 -11.48 8.12 -28.82
C GLN A 682 -12.63 8.28 -29.80
N SER A 683 -12.34 8.78 -31.02
CA SER A 683 -13.37 9.14 -32.02
C SER A 683 -13.10 8.53 -33.41
N GLN A 684 -12.51 7.32 -33.42
CA GLN A 684 -12.12 6.65 -34.66
C GLN A 684 -13.33 6.43 -35.60
N GLY A 685 -14.48 5.97 -35.08
CA GLY A 685 -15.71 5.80 -35.86
C GLY A 685 -16.27 7.12 -36.43
N LEU A 686 -16.21 8.21 -35.66
CA LEU A 686 -16.65 9.53 -36.12
C LEU A 686 -15.80 10.06 -37.30
N THR A 687 -14.51 9.75 -37.31
CA THR A 687 -13.60 10.09 -38.41
C THR A 687 -13.98 9.36 -39.70
N GLU A 688 -14.36 8.08 -39.61
CA GLU A 688 -14.85 7.33 -40.77
C GLU A 688 -16.18 7.84 -41.31
N LEU A 689 -17.10 8.22 -40.41
CA LEU A 689 -18.39 8.80 -40.78
C LEU A 689 -18.21 10.12 -41.55
N VAL A 690 -17.38 11.02 -41.02
CA VAL A 690 -17.02 12.29 -41.65
C VAL A 690 -16.44 12.08 -43.05
N ARG A 691 -15.57 11.07 -43.21
CA ARG A 691 -14.99 10.70 -44.51
C ARG A 691 -16.04 10.17 -45.48
N LYS A 692 -16.91 9.24 -45.06
CA LYS A 692 -17.93 8.63 -45.92
C LYS A 692 -18.93 9.64 -46.46
N GLN A 693 -19.20 10.72 -45.72
CA GLN A 693 -20.18 11.73 -46.12
C GLN A 693 -19.61 12.86 -46.99
N ASN A 694 -18.32 12.84 -47.34
CA ASN A 694 -17.67 13.88 -48.17
C ASN A 694 -18.01 15.32 -47.71
N ILE A 695 -18.18 15.55 -46.42
CA ILE A 695 -18.59 16.86 -45.92
C ILE A 695 -17.45 17.84 -46.21
N PRO A 696 -17.66 18.92 -47.01
CA PRO A 696 -16.60 19.86 -47.39
C PRO A 696 -16.28 20.79 -46.21
N PHE A 697 -15.58 20.26 -45.21
CA PHE A 697 -15.13 21.01 -44.04
C PHE A 697 -14.14 22.15 -44.39
N ALA A 698 -13.65 22.23 -45.62
CA ALA A 698 -12.86 23.38 -46.07
C ALA A 698 -13.72 24.64 -46.32
N GLU A 699 -15.01 24.49 -46.62
CA GLU A 699 -15.87 25.59 -47.14
C GLU A 699 -16.86 26.16 -46.11
N TYR A 700 -17.05 25.49 -44.96
CA TYR A 700 -18.01 25.90 -43.93
C TYR A 700 -17.36 26.63 -42.75
N ASP A 701 -18.08 27.62 -42.19
CA ASP A 701 -17.77 28.20 -40.88
C ASP A 701 -18.07 27.20 -39.74
N THR A 702 -17.38 27.32 -38.61
CA THR A 702 -17.38 26.39 -37.45
C THR A 702 -18.80 26.10 -36.95
N TYR A 703 -19.67 27.11 -36.93
CA TYR A 703 -21.07 26.96 -36.53
C TYR A 703 -21.90 26.14 -37.55
N LYS A 704 -21.73 26.40 -38.86
CA LYS A 704 -22.39 25.62 -39.92
C LYS A 704 -21.93 24.16 -39.90
N LYS A 705 -20.65 23.90 -39.64
CA LYS A 705 -20.09 22.55 -39.48
C LYS A 705 -20.74 21.80 -38.34
N LEU A 706 -20.82 22.40 -37.15
CA LEU A 706 -21.45 21.80 -35.97
C LEU A 706 -22.95 21.55 -36.20
N LYS A 707 -23.64 22.46 -36.90
CA LYS A 707 -25.06 22.32 -37.24
C LYS A 707 -25.32 21.21 -38.26
N VAL A 708 -24.46 21.05 -39.26
CA VAL A 708 -24.54 19.93 -40.23
C VAL A 708 -24.23 18.61 -39.52
N LEU A 709 -23.15 18.54 -38.73
CA LEU A 709 -22.79 17.35 -37.96
C LEU A 709 -23.93 16.94 -36.99
N GLY A 710 -24.51 17.90 -36.28
CA GLY A 710 -25.62 17.68 -35.36
C GLY A 710 -26.88 17.19 -36.07
N LYS A 711 -27.23 17.75 -37.24
CA LYS A 711 -28.36 17.26 -38.06
C LYS A 711 -28.13 15.86 -38.59
N THR A 712 -26.90 15.54 -39.00
CA THR A 712 -26.53 14.20 -39.45
C THR A 712 -26.65 13.17 -38.31
N LEU A 713 -26.17 13.50 -37.10
CA LEU A 713 -26.22 12.61 -35.94
C LEU A 713 -27.65 12.38 -35.42
N LEU A 714 -28.56 13.35 -35.55
CA LEU A 714 -29.95 13.26 -35.07
C LEU A 714 -30.87 12.37 -35.93
N GLY A 715 -30.46 12.01 -37.16
CA GLY A 715 -31.33 11.32 -38.13
C GLY A 715 -31.05 9.82 -38.33
N TRP A 716 -30.13 9.21 -37.58
CA TRP A 716 -29.59 7.88 -37.89
C TRP A 716 -30.15 6.76 -37.00
N LYS A 717 -30.44 5.60 -37.63
CA LYS A 717 -30.74 4.33 -36.96
C LYS A 717 -29.45 3.52 -36.76
N GLU A 718 -29.41 2.78 -35.65
CA GLU A 718 -28.33 1.94 -35.09
C GLU A 718 -27.22 1.52 -36.08
N LEU A 719 -26.01 2.02 -35.81
CA LEU A 719 -24.78 1.51 -36.42
C LEU A 719 -24.46 0.10 -35.87
N PRO A 720 -23.81 -0.78 -36.67
CA PRO A 720 -23.35 -2.07 -36.15
C PRO A 720 -22.37 -1.83 -34.98
N PRO A 721 -22.45 -2.64 -33.90
CA PRO A 721 -21.73 -2.41 -32.65
C PRO A 721 -20.20 -2.48 -32.77
N GLU A 722 -19.68 -3.00 -33.87
CA GLU A 722 -18.24 -3.24 -34.11
C GLU A 722 -17.40 -1.95 -34.27
N ASN A 723 -18.02 -0.77 -34.44
CA ASN A 723 -17.29 0.50 -34.57
C ASN A 723 -17.99 1.68 -33.88
N PRO A 724 -17.78 1.90 -32.58
CA PRO A 724 -18.38 3.04 -31.89
C PRO A 724 -17.91 4.36 -32.47
N LEU A 725 -18.84 5.31 -32.61
CA LEU A 725 -18.54 6.68 -33.04
C LEU A 725 -17.57 7.33 -32.06
N ILE A 726 -17.82 7.17 -30.76
CA ILE A 726 -17.01 7.70 -29.68
C ILE A 726 -16.92 6.66 -28.56
N SER A 727 -15.70 6.40 -28.07
CA SER A 727 -15.47 5.65 -26.84
C SER A 727 -14.85 6.54 -25.77
N ALA A 728 -15.23 6.34 -24.51
CA ALA A 728 -14.67 7.07 -23.37
C ALA A 728 -14.29 6.12 -22.25
N TYR A 729 -13.23 6.43 -21.50
CA TYR A 729 -12.92 5.75 -20.25
C TYR A 729 -12.51 6.73 -19.15
N VAL A 730 -12.71 6.30 -17.90
CA VAL A 730 -12.23 7.00 -16.71
C VAL A 730 -11.37 6.08 -15.84
N LYS A 731 -10.19 6.56 -15.46
CA LYS A 731 -9.33 5.92 -14.46
C LYS A 731 -9.17 6.82 -13.26
N VAL A 732 -9.25 6.23 -12.07
CA VAL A 732 -8.98 6.90 -10.80
C VAL A 732 -7.89 6.12 -10.07
N PHE A 733 -6.91 6.84 -9.53
CA PHE A 733 -5.70 6.24 -8.96
C PHE A 733 -4.96 5.26 -9.92
N GLY A 734 -5.15 5.46 -11.24
CA GLY A 734 -4.68 4.62 -12.34
C GLY A 734 -5.30 3.22 -12.42
N HIS A 735 -6.53 3.08 -11.93
CA HIS A 735 -7.42 1.93 -12.17
C HIS A 735 -8.60 2.40 -12.99
N GLU A 736 -8.91 1.69 -14.07
CA GLU A 736 -10.08 1.94 -14.89
C GLU A 736 -11.33 1.55 -14.13
N LEU A 737 -12.24 2.51 -13.90
CA LEU A 737 -13.48 2.29 -13.14
C LEU A 737 -14.65 1.95 -14.06
N ALA A 738 -14.70 2.61 -15.21
CA ALA A 738 -15.73 2.43 -16.23
C ALA A 738 -15.23 2.91 -17.59
N PHE A 739 -15.84 2.38 -18.64
CA PHE A 739 -15.76 2.87 -20.00
C PHE A 739 -17.16 2.85 -20.63
N ALA A 740 -17.36 3.62 -21.69
CA ALA A 740 -18.64 3.68 -22.39
C ALA A 740 -18.39 3.92 -23.87
N ASP A 741 -19.26 3.34 -24.68
CA ASP A 741 -19.26 3.48 -26.13
C ASP A 741 -20.55 4.16 -26.57
N VAL A 742 -20.43 5.06 -27.52
CA VAL A 742 -21.53 5.76 -28.19
C VAL A 742 -21.51 5.31 -29.64
N ASN A 743 -22.56 4.58 -30.02
CA ASN A 743 -22.77 4.06 -31.37
C ASN A 743 -23.62 4.99 -32.21
#